data_AF-A0A1E7PZC8-F1
#
_entry.id   AF-A0A1E7PZC8-F1
#
_cell.length_a   1.000
_cell.length_b   1.000
_cell.length_c   1.000
_cell.angle_alpha   90.00
_cell.angle_beta   90.00
_cell.angle_gamma   90.00
#
_symmetry.space_group_name_H-M   'P 1'
#
loop_
_entity.id
_entity.type
_entity.pdbx_description
1 polymer ?
#
loop_
_entity_poly.entity_id
_entity_poly.type
_entity_poly.pdbx_seq_one_letter_code
_entity_poly.pdbx_strand_id
1 'polypeptide(L)'
;MEDFIASKAFEFAIGAIFVAFHAYGRFNTPDSNRSSTTRLRFVACFGLYAATLLAIYWMVTVVAWVSPEVLEKVLVLMGDAANTESDGRDLFRSPITTALIFTALLPNFPMLKKADQRLLQVFWDLAEIPGHAVKLAHRMYRAPYHIFPTKYDQLEREAKYYDIHINKESFDDHASPAFAWATACSLMLEIKQWHTAHDVRYQRFIQSRESEYETLKMQFATMSARVSAYYRRVDEMGGQLQRIEQDLRETLVSDGRDLFIKICRLMAHAVLSAETGNTARRRAIEMFGFELVSDDEENLSAAQLVKLMSLIMLSFMTLSFVRYSLEGGVSSRMIGEIIFFAFLMGANYGVSAFVGIYPKDHWRFADIEATHNRPWLGYASSGLIAAGASLMIISALRFTRYTFEGVGYEVSFDRLLVDLSWSYPYLVVSFAVGFGVAWVCDCDWWGASSKRKRLADTAAMGLIILVATYVAYAAMHGFYPFEGTKAPEFQKKNLDDLLHYMAQGTVAALLIGALVPHWFRNNRYHTPIQRVTRFIARYKHELKVEAGKLERGALKQALAVAAAAIAMADGLLDDSERDVFRSALAKMAEYAMLDFSIERGMDDMMNLVDEWREGDRAEVEAAAMKTLQQLRGKEKLGELIIQISAAIGYADGVFQAPEQYILERIVEALNRNLMTDLTACGLVFTPRPPTPTGLAS
;
A
#
# COMPACT_ATOMS: atom_id res chain seq x y z
N MET A 1 -4.97 -14.64 -46.12
CA MET A 1 -5.29 -15.44 -44.90
C MET A 1 -4.26 -16.56 -44.76
N GLU A 2 -3.94 -17.29 -45.84
CA GLU A 2 -2.85 -18.28 -45.87
C GLU A 2 -1.47 -17.69 -45.55
N ASP A 3 -1.10 -16.51 -46.08
CA ASP A 3 0.17 -15.84 -45.74
C ASP A 3 0.28 -15.42 -44.26
N PHE A 4 -0.85 -15.12 -43.61
CA PHE A 4 -0.88 -14.78 -42.19
C PHE A 4 -0.72 -16.03 -41.33
N ILE A 5 -1.39 -17.13 -41.72
CA ILE A 5 -1.30 -18.44 -41.05
C ILE A 5 0.10 -19.05 -41.20
N ALA A 6 0.78 -18.80 -42.32
CA ALA A 6 2.16 -19.21 -42.55
C ALA A 6 3.21 -18.23 -41.97
N SER A 7 2.79 -17.09 -41.42
CA SER A 7 3.71 -16.07 -40.91
C SER A 7 4.26 -16.44 -39.54
N LYS A 8 5.54 -16.08 -39.29
CA LYS A 8 6.16 -16.17 -37.96
C LYS A 8 5.40 -15.35 -36.90
N ALA A 9 4.65 -14.33 -37.30
CA ALA A 9 3.79 -13.57 -36.38
C ALA A 9 2.65 -14.42 -35.80
N PHE A 10 2.11 -15.37 -36.58
CA PHE A 10 1.11 -16.32 -36.10
C PHE A 10 1.72 -17.34 -35.11
N GLU A 11 2.96 -17.79 -35.37
CA GLU A 11 3.71 -18.62 -34.42
C GLU A 11 3.92 -17.91 -33.07
N PHE A 12 4.26 -16.61 -33.09
CA PHE A 12 4.38 -15.79 -31.88
C PHE A 12 3.06 -15.60 -31.15
N ALA A 13 1.95 -15.38 -31.87
CA ALA A 13 0.63 -15.21 -31.29
C ALA A 13 0.17 -16.50 -30.58
N ILE A 14 0.36 -17.66 -31.21
CA ILE A 14 0.07 -18.96 -30.60
C ILE A 14 0.95 -19.19 -29.37
N GLY A 15 2.26 -18.96 -29.48
CA GLY A 15 3.19 -19.09 -28.34
C GLY A 15 2.80 -18.19 -27.16
N ALA A 16 2.41 -16.94 -27.43
CA ALA A 16 1.91 -16.01 -26.42
C ALA A 16 0.62 -16.51 -25.74
N ILE A 17 -0.32 -17.09 -26.51
CA ILE A 17 -1.54 -17.68 -25.96
C ILE A 17 -1.20 -18.85 -25.01
N PHE A 18 -0.28 -19.74 -25.39
CA PHE A 18 0.17 -20.83 -24.54
C PHE A 18 0.79 -20.34 -23.23
N VAL A 19 1.66 -19.33 -23.30
CA VAL A 19 2.28 -18.71 -22.12
C VAL A 19 1.22 -18.07 -21.22
N ALA A 20 0.22 -17.39 -21.80
CA ALA A 20 -0.88 -16.79 -21.04
C ALA A 20 -1.77 -17.83 -20.34
N PHE A 21 -2.11 -18.94 -21.02
CA PHE A 21 -2.85 -20.05 -20.41
C PHE A 21 -2.05 -20.73 -19.29
N HIS A 22 -0.75 -20.94 -19.49
CA HIS A 22 0.12 -21.47 -18.45
C HIS A 22 0.21 -20.52 -17.25
N ALA A 23 0.37 -19.21 -17.51
CA ALA A 23 0.39 -18.19 -16.46
C ALA A 23 -0.91 -18.21 -15.64
N TYR A 24 -2.06 -18.39 -16.30
CA TYR A 24 -3.37 -18.50 -15.64
C TYR A 24 -3.44 -19.69 -14.69
N GLY A 25 -3.06 -20.89 -15.14
CA GLY A 25 -3.07 -22.08 -14.30
C GLY A 25 -2.15 -21.97 -13.07
N ARG A 26 -0.95 -21.39 -13.24
CA ARG A 26 0.02 -21.20 -12.15
C ARG A 26 -0.38 -20.11 -11.16
N PHE A 27 -0.86 -18.96 -11.65
CA PHE A 27 -1.22 -17.86 -10.76
C PHE A 27 -2.42 -18.22 -9.88
N ASN A 28 -3.30 -19.10 -10.37
CA ASN A 28 -4.50 -19.55 -9.67
C ASN A 28 -4.30 -20.77 -8.74
N THR A 29 -3.06 -21.29 -8.59
CA THR A 29 -2.79 -22.44 -7.71
C THR A 29 -2.00 -22.03 -6.46
N PRO A 30 -2.46 -22.39 -5.24
CA PRO A 30 -3.71 -23.05 -4.89
C PRO A 30 -4.95 -22.13 -4.96
N ASP A 31 -6.15 -22.71 -5.16
CA ASP A 31 -7.43 -21.97 -5.32
C ASP A 31 -7.76 -21.04 -4.14
N SER A 32 -7.20 -21.31 -2.95
CA SER A 32 -7.32 -20.44 -1.77
C SER A 32 -6.84 -19.01 -2.03
N ASN A 33 -5.90 -18.82 -2.97
CA ASN A 33 -5.30 -17.54 -3.35
C ASN A 33 -6.33 -16.52 -3.88
N ARG A 34 -7.42 -16.99 -4.49
CA ARG A 34 -8.46 -16.10 -5.02
C ARG A 34 -9.28 -15.45 -3.91
N SER A 35 -9.43 -16.15 -2.79
CA SER A 35 -10.26 -15.75 -1.65
C SER A 35 -9.53 -14.86 -0.64
N SER A 36 -8.25 -14.57 -0.88
CA SER A 36 -7.37 -13.96 0.09
C SER A 36 -6.83 -12.59 -0.34
N THR A 37 -7.20 -12.14 -1.54
CA THR A 37 -6.95 -10.79 -2.07
C THR A 37 -8.21 -10.23 -2.73
N THR A 38 -8.16 -8.95 -3.10
CA THR A 38 -9.25 -8.26 -3.78
C THR A 38 -9.35 -8.72 -5.23
N ARG A 39 -10.57 -8.97 -5.74
CA ARG A 39 -10.78 -9.46 -7.12
C ARG A 39 -10.13 -8.56 -8.19
N LEU A 40 -10.18 -7.24 -8.02
CA LEU A 40 -9.61 -6.29 -8.98
C LEU A 40 -8.08 -6.29 -8.95
N ARG A 41 -7.45 -6.32 -7.76
CA ARG A 41 -5.98 -6.46 -7.66
C ARG A 41 -5.52 -7.82 -8.14
N PHE A 42 -6.26 -8.90 -7.86
CA PHE A 42 -5.96 -10.22 -8.37
C PHE A 42 -5.89 -10.23 -9.90
N VAL A 43 -6.93 -9.71 -10.56
CA VAL A 43 -6.97 -9.64 -12.03
C VAL A 43 -5.88 -8.72 -12.58
N ALA A 44 -5.63 -7.58 -11.94
CA ALA A 44 -4.58 -6.66 -12.37
C ALA A 44 -3.18 -7.27 -12.22
N CYS A 45 -2.87 -7.88 -11.08
CA CYS A 45 -1.57 -8.52 -10.85
C CYS A 45 -1.40 -9.81 -11.66
N PHE A 46 -2.48 -10.56 -11.88
CA PHE A 46 -2.49 -11.65 -12.85
C PHE A 46 -2.13 -11.13 -14.24
N GLY A 47 -2.78 -10.04 -14.68
CA GLY A 47 -2.47 -9.39 -15.96
C GLY A 47 -1.02 -8.94 -16.05
N LEU A 48 -0.47 -8.34 -14.99
CA LEU A 48 0.94 -7.94 -14.93
C LEU A 48 1.89 -9.13 -14.91
N TYR A 49 1.57 -10.20 -14.19
CA TYR A 49 2.34 -11.45 -14.17
C TYR A 49 2.35 -12.10 -15.55
N ALA A 50 1.18 -12.23 -16.18
CA ALA A 50 1.04 -12.74 -17.54
C ALA A 50 1.83 -11.88 -18.54
N ALA A 51 1.74 -10.56 -18.43
CA ALA A 51 2.51 -9.63 -19.26
C ALA A 51 4.02 -9.76 -19.03
N THR A 52 4.46 -10.00 -17.79
CA THR A 52 5.88 -10.18 -17.46
C THR A 52 6.41 -11.51 -17.99
N LEU A 53 5.64 -12.59 -17.85
CA LEU A 53 5.98 -13.87 -18.46
C LEU A 53 6.00 -13.80 -19.99
N LEU A 54 5.08 -13.05 -20.59
CA LEU A 54 5.10 -12.76 -22.03
C LEU A 54 6.35 -11.98 -22.42
N ALA A 55 6.75 -10.97 -21.63
CA ALA A 55 7.97 -10.21 -21.86
C ALA A 55 9.24 -11.06 -21.72
N ILE A 56 9.29 -11.97 -20.74
CA ILE A 56 10.40 -12.92 -20.55
C ILE A 56 10.43 -13.93 -21.71
N TYR A 57 9.28 -14.49 -22.08
CA TYR A 57 9.14 -15.36 -23.24
C TYR A 57 9.67 -14.66 -24.51
N TRP A 58 9.29 -13.40 -24.73
CA TRP A 58 9.83 -12.62 -25.83
C TRP A 58 11.33 -12.41 -25.71
N MET A 59 11.83 -12.00 -24.55
CA MET A 59 13.27 -11.81 -24.33
C MET A 59 14.07 -13.09 -24.60
N VAL A 60 13.63 -14.24 -24.08
CA VAL A 60 14.30 -15.54 -24.27
C VAL A 60 14.25 -15.95 -25.74
N THR A 61 13.09 -15.78 -26.39
CA THR A 61 12.95 -16.10 -27.83
C THR A 61 13.88 -15.23 -28.67
N VAL A 62 14.06 -13.96 -28.30
CA VAL A 62 14.96 -13.01 -28.98
C VAL A 62 16.43 -13.36 -28.74
N VAL A 63 16.82 -13.65 -27.50
CA VAL A 63 18.20 -14.03 -27.14
C VAL A 63 18.60 -15.36 -27.78
N ALA A 64 17.68 -16.34 -27.79
CA ALA A 64 17.86 -17.62 -28.46
C ALA A 64 18.14 -17.48 -29.96
N TRP A 65 17.58 -16.43 -30.58
CA TRP A 65 17.70 -16.17 -32.01
C TRP A 65 18.91 -15.31 -32.38
N VAL A 66 19.18 -14.23 -31.63
CA VAL A 66 20.28 -13.28 -31.90
C VAL A 66 21.63 -13.90 -31.56
N SER A 67 21.70 -14.72 -30.52
CA SER A 67 22.95 -15.33 -30.06
C SER A 67 22.68 -16.75 -29.57
N PRO A 68 22.50 -17.73 -30.49
CA PRO A 68 22.25 -19.12 -30.10
C PRO A 68 23.39 -19.68 -29.24
N GLU A 69 24.63 -19.20 -29.43
CA GLU A 69 25.80 -19.54 -28.62
C GLU A 69 25.70 -19.10 -27.16
N VAL A 70 25.00 -17.99 -26.87
CA VAL A 70 24.77 -17.51 -25.51
C VAL A 70 23.72 -18.39 -24.82
N LEU A 71 22.66 -18.78 -25.53
CA LEU A 71 21.67 -19.71 -25.00
C LEU A 71 22.30 -21.08 -24.75
N GLU A 72 23.14 -21.57 -25.66
CA GLU A 72 23.87 -22.84 -25.54
C GLU A 72 24.83 -22.79 -24.34
N LYS A 73 25.58 -21.70 -24.16
CA LYS A 73 26.41 -21.49 -22.95
C LYS A 73 25.58 -21.39 -21.67
N VAL A 74 24.41 -20.76 -21.70
CA VAL A 74 23.51 -20.65 -20.54
C VAL A 74 22.88 -22.01 -20.19
N LEU A 75 22.48 -22.81 -21.19
CA LEU A 75 21.97 -24.18 -21.03
C LEU A 75 23.05 -25.12 -20.47
N VAL A 76 24.27 -25.04 -21.01
CA VAL A 76 25.44 -25.77 -20.52
C VAL A 76 25.79 -25.35 -19.09
N LEU A 77 25.74 -24.05 -18.77
CA LEU A 77 25.93 -23.53 -17.41
C LEU A 77 24.78 -23.92 -16.46
N MET A 78 23.58 -24.17 -16.98
CA MET A 78 22.39 -24.58 -16.23
C MET A 78 22.32 -26.10 -15.96
N GLY A 79 23.32 -26.87 -16.39
CA GLY A 79 23.56 -28.24 -15.92
C GLY A 79 23.13 -29.35 -16.86
N ASP A 80 22.79 -29.06 -18.12
CA ASP A 80 22.54 -30.11 -19.11
C ASP A 80 23.85 -30.50 -19.81
N ALA A 81 24.59 -31.38 -19.15
CA ALA A 81 25.72 -32.07 -19.74
C ALA A 81 25.28 -33.48 -20.13
N ALA A 82 24.61 -33.64 -21.27
CA ALA A 82 24.65 -34.89 -22.04
C ALA A 82 23.98 -34.78 -23.44
N ASN A 83 24.80 -34.83 -24.48
CA ASN A 83 24.54 -35.55 -25.73
C ASN A 83 23.27 -35.21 -26.54
N THR A 84 23.06 -33.95 -26.91
CA THR A 84 22.28 -33.64 -28.12
C THR A 84 23.19 -32.99 -29.16
N GLU A 85 23.91 -33.86 -29.90
CA GLU A 85 24.52 -33.47 -31.16
C GLU A 85 23.44 -32.95 -32.14
N SER A 86 23.70 -31.76 -32.67
CA SER A 86 23.09 -31.09 -33.83
C SER A 86 21.58 -30.81 -33.91
N ASP A 87 20.66 -31.56 -33.30
CA ASP A 87 19.20 -31.39 -33.53
C ASP A 87 18.51 -30.36 -32.60
N GLY A 88 19.12 -30.02 -31.47
CA GLY A 88 18.55 -29.04 -30.52
C GLY A 88 18.55 -27.59 -31.03
N ARG A 89 19.40 -27.26 -32.01
CA ARG A 89 19.56 -25.89 -32.53
C ARG A 89 18.36 -25.41 -33.34
N ASP A 90 17.65 -26.31 -34.01
CA ASP A 90 16.44 -25.97 -34.76
C ASP A 90 15.18 -25.94 -33.88
N LEU A 91 15.20 -26.61 -32.72
CA LEU A 91 14.11 -26.62 -31.73
C LEU A 91 13.91 -25.28 -31.02
N PHE A 92 14.93 -24.42 -30.87
CA PHE A 92 14.77 -23.08 -30.29
C PHE A 92 14.52 -21.97 -31.32
N ARG A 93 14.54 -22.31 -32.62
CA ARG A 93 14.31 -21.35 -33.71
C ARG A 93 12.84 -21.07 -33.97
N SER A 94 11.92 -21.96 -33.60
CA SER A 94 10.48 -21.66 -33.67
C SER A 94 9.99 -21.04 -32.34
N PRO A 95 9.22 -19.94 -32.39
CA PRO A 95 8.62 -19.32 -31.22
C PRO A 95 7.64 -20.25 -30.50
N ILE A 96 6.95 -21.11 -31.24
CA ILE A 96 6.03 -22.11 -30.67
C ILE A 96 6.81 -23.14 -29.87
N THR A 97 7.90 -23.67 -30.42
CA THR A 97 8.73 -24.66 -29.71
C THR A 97 9.43 -24.02 -28.54
N THR A 98 9.90 -22.77 -28.64
CA THR A 98 10.41 -22.01 -27.50
C THR A 98 9.33 -21.76 -26.45
N ALA A 99 8.08 -21.45 -26.82
CA ALA A 99 6.96 -21.33 -25.87
C ALA A 99 6.62 -22.67 -25.21
N LEU A 100 6.65 -23.77 -25.96
CA LEU A 100 6.37 -25.11 -25.47
C LEU A 100 7.50 -25.59 -24.54
N ILE A 101 8.76 -25.35 -24.90
CA ILE A 101 9.93 -25.59 -24.06
C ILE A 101 9.86 -24.70 -22.82
N PHE A 102 9.59 -23.41 -22.97
CA PHE A 102 9.46 -22.50 -21.84
C PHE A 102 8.35 -22.97 -20.90
N THR A 103 7.16 -23.31 -21.39
CA THR A 103 6.03 -23.78 -20.57
C THR A 103 6.19 -25.21 -20.02
N ALA A 104 6.83 -26.13 -20.74
CA ALA A 104 6.99 -27.54 -20.34
C ALA A 104 8.28 -27.82 -19.56
N LEU A 105 9.36 -27.04 -19.76
CA LEU A 105 10.65 -27.22 -19.09
C LEU A 105 10.85 -26.28 -17.88
N LEU A 106 10.11 -25.16 -17.77
CA LEU A 106 10.09 -24.34 -16.55
C LEU A 106 9.85 -25.13 -15.25
N PRO A 107 8.94 -26.14 -15.21
CA PRO A 107 8.71 -26.96 -14.02
C PRO A 107 9.88 -27.89 -13.67
N ASN A 108 10.67 -28.30 -14.67
CA ASN A 108 11.64 -29.39 -14.56
C ASN A 108 13.07 -28.92 -14.28
N PHE A 109 13.42 -27.66 -14.60
CA PHE A 109 14.72 -27.08 -14.28
C PHE A 109 14.73 -26.36 -12.92
N PRO A 110 15.61 -26.75 -11.96
CA PRO A 110 15.58 -26.23 -10.60
C PRO A 110 15.95 -24.73 -10.48
N MET A 111 16.78 -24.20 -11.38
CA MET A 111 17.16 -22.77 -11.38
C MET A 111 16.03 -21.87 -11.94
N LEU A 112 15.48 -22.23 -13.10
CA LEU A 112 14.34 -21.52 -13.72
C LEU A 112 13.08 -21.61 -12.85
N LYS A 113 12.82 -22.78 -12.25
CA LYS A 113 11.75 -22.95 -11.27
C LYS A 113 11.92 -22.00 -10.09
N LYS A 114 13.13 -21.80 -9.56
CA LYS A 114 13.40 -20.84 -8.48
C LYS A 114 13.18 -19.39 -8.93
N ALA A 115 13.60 -19.03 -10.14
CA ALA A 115 13.41 -17.68 -10.68
C ALA A 115 11.92 -17.38 -10.94
N ASP A 116 11.19 -18.32 -11.53
CA ASP A 116 9.73 -18.25 -11.73
C ASP A 116 8.98 -18.23 -10.41
N GLN A 117 9.34 -19.08 -9.45
CA GLN A 117 8.77 -19.04 -8.11
C GLN A 117 9.02 -17.70 -7.41
N ARG A 118 10.22 -17.11 -7.58
CA ARG A 118 10.49 -15.76 -7.08
C ARG A 118 9.65 -14.70 -7.79
N LEU A 119 9.48 -14.80 -9.10
CA LEU A 119 8.67 -13.86 -9.88
C LEU A 119 7.19 -13.97 -9.49
N LEU A 120 6.69 -15.20 -9.41
CA LEU A 120 5.35 -15.53 -8.91
C LEU A 120 5.17 -15.04 -7.47
N GLN A 121 6.15 -15.23 -6.59
CA GLN A 121 6.16 -14.67 -5.24
C GLN A 121 6.10 -13.15 -5.25
N VAL A 122 6.91 -12.47 -6.08
CA VAL A 122 6.85 -11.00 -6.20
C VAL A 122 5.46 -10.53 -6.62
N PHE A 123 4.81 -11.20 -7.58
CA PHE A 123 3.46 -10.83 -7.99
C PHE A 123 2.37 -11.26 -7.00
N TRP A 124 2.58 -12.36 -6.28
CA TRP A 124 1.72 -12.76 -5.16
C TRP A 124 1.86 -11.81 -3.97
N ASP A 125 3.06 -11.30 -3.71
CA ASP A 125 3.35 -10.30 -2.67
C ASP A 125 2.79 -8.94 -3.08
N LEU A 126 2.94 -8.54 -4.34
CA LEU A 126 2.32 -7.34 -4.91
C LEU A 126 0.79 -7.43 -4.90
N ALA A 127 0.25 -8.62 -5.10
CA ALA A 127 -1.18 -8.92 -4.96
C ALA A 127 -1.60 -9.22 -3.51
N GLU A 128 -0.66 -9.23 -2.56
CA GLU A 128 -0.79 -9.62 -1.15
C GLU A 128 -1.64 -10.88 -0.91
N ILE A 129 -1.38 -11.93 -1.68
CA ILE A 129 -2.30 -13.07 -1.83
C ILE A 129 -2.46 -13.91 -0.57
N PRO A 130 -1.51 -14.05 0.38
CA PRO A 130 -1.87 -14.47 1.74
C PRO A 130 -1.91 -13.28 2.70
N GLY A 131 -1.18 -12.21 2.38
CA GLY A 131 -0.95 -11.06 3.25
C GLY A 131 -2.22 -10.31 3.60
N HIS A 132 -3.11 -10.04 2.65
CA HIS A 132 -4.23 -9.13 2.90
C HIS A 132 -5.30 -9.75 3.81
N ALA A 133 -5.62 -11.03 3.60
CA ALA A 133 -6.53 -11.78 4.48
C ALA A 133 -5.95 -11.99 5.87
N VAL A 134 -4.66 -12.33 5.98
CA VAL A 134 -3.99 -12.48 7.27
C VAL A 134 -3.86 -11.15 7.99
N LYS A 135 -3.48 -10.07 7.30
CA LYS A 135 -3.44 -8.70 7.84
C LYS A 135 -4.83 -8.24 8.26
N LEU A 136 -5.87 -8.51 7.46
CA LEU A 136 -7.24 -8.17 7.81
C LEU A 136 -7.73 -8.96 9.02
N ALA A 137 -7.44 -10.26 9.09
CA ALA A 137 -7.79 -11.10 10.23
C ALA A 137 -7.06 -10.67 11.51
N HIS A 138 -5.78 -10.32 11.43
CA HIS A 138 -5.03 -9.77 12.58
C HIS A 138 -5.52 -8.38 12.96
N ARG A 139 -5.96 -7.56 11.99
CA ARG A 139 -6.59 -6.26 12.27
C ARG A 139 -7.92 -6.45 12.98
N MET A 140 -8.79 -7.33 12.49
CA MET A 140 -10.04 -7.70 13.16
C MET A 140 -9.78 -8.26 14.57
N TYR A 141 -8.78 -9.13 14.72
CA TYR A 141 -8.42 -9.70 16.02
C TYR A 141 -7.95 -8.64 17.04
N ARG A 142 -7.31 -7.56 16.57
CA ARG A 142 -6.81 -6.46 17.41
C ARG A 142 -7.79 -5.31 17.56
N ALA A 143 -8.77 -5.21 16.67
CA ALA A 143 -9.78 -4.17 16.67
C ALA A 143 -10.72 -4.34 17.88
N PRO A 144 -11.22 -3.23 18.45
CA PRO A 144 -12.33 -3.29 19.39
C PRO A 144 -13.49 -4.06 18.78
N TYR A 145 -14.06 -4.97 19.57
CA TYR A 145 -15.21 -5.77 19.18
C TYR A 145 -16.39 -5.44 20.08
N HIS A 146 -17.51 -5.09 19.48
CA HIS A 146 -18.74 -4.73 20.16
C HIS A 146 -19.86 -5.69 19.78
N ILE A 147 -20.45 -6.32 20.79
CA ILE A 147 -21.60 -7.19 20.57
C ILE A 147 -22.83 -6.30 20.45
N PHE A 148 -23.45 -6.29 19.27
CA PHE A 148 -24.68 -5.51 19.08
C PHE A 148 -25.80 -5.98 20.03
N PRO A 149 -26.55 -5.05 20.66
CA PRO A 149 -27.64 -5.40 21.58
C PRO A 149 -28.72 -6.31 20.97
N THR A 150 -28.89 -6.24 19.66
CA THR A 150 -29.81 -7.10 18.89
C THR A 150 -29.46 -8.59 18.95
N LYS A 151 -28.22 -8.94 19.30
CA LYS A 151 -27.75 -10.33 19.41
C LYS A 151 -27.90 -10.92 20.80
N TYR A 152 -28.22 -10.12 21.82
CA TYR A 152 -28.28 -10.59 23.22
C TYR A 152 -29.29 -11.73 23.40
N ASP A 153 -30.48 -11.62 22.82
CA ASP A 153 -31.50 -12.68 22.94
C ASP A 153 -31.06 -14.00 22.27
N GLN A 154 -30.28 -13.94 21.20
CA GLN A 154 -29.76 -15.12 20.51
C GLN A 154 -28.61 -15.75 21.31
N LEU A 155 -27.72 -14.92 21.83
CA LEU A 155 -26.62 -15.34 22.70
C LEU A 155 -27.15 -15.99 23.99
N GLU A 156 -28.21 -15.45 24.59
CA GLU A 156 -28.82 -16.04 25.78
C GLU A 156 -29.42 -17.43 25.50
N ARG A 157 -30.01 -17.64 24.31
CA ARG A 157 -30.52 -18.96 23.91
C ARG A 157 -29.40 -19.98 23.72
N GLU A 158 -28.32 -19.59 23.05
CA GLU A 158 -27.15 -20.46 22.88
C GLU A 158 -26.48 -20.72 24.24
N ALA A 159 -26.40 -19.74 25.13
CA ALA A 159 -25.87 -19.90 26.48
C ALA A 159 -26.68 -20.93 27.29
N LYS A 160 -28.02 -20.87 27.22
CA LYS A 160 -28.91 -21.87 27.82
C LYS A 160 -28.73 -23.27 27.21
N TYR A 161 -28.49 -23.35 25.90
CA TYR A 161 -28.26 -24.63 25.22
C TYR A 161 -26.96 -25.31 25.71
N TYR A 162 -25.91 -24.54 25.95
CA TYR A 162 -24.64 -25.04 26.46
C TYR A 162 -24.53 -25.04 28.00
N ASP A 163 -25.60 -24.70 28.72
CA ASP A 163 -25.62 -24.60 30.19
C ASP A 163 -24.56 -23.64 30.74
N ILE A 164 -24.50 -22.43 30.18
CA ILE A 164 -23.59 -21.35 30.59
C ILE A 164 -24.43 -20.20 31.18
N HIS A 165 -24.16 -19.84 32.43
CA HIS A 165 -24.81 -18.71 33.10
C HIS A 165 -24.03 -17.42 32.81
N ILE A 166 -24.60 -16.54 32.00
CA ILE A 166 -23.97 -15.27 31.60
C ILE A 166 -24.85 -14.11 32.05
N ASN A 167 -24.26 -13.18 32.82
CA ASN A 167 -24.89 -11.91 33.16
C ASN A 167 -24.54 -10.86 32.10
N LYS A 168 -25.40 -9.84 31.94
CA LYS A 168 -25.16 -8.76 30.96
C LYS A 168 -23.86 -8.01 31.21
N GLU A 169 -23.46 -7.86 32.47
CA GLU A 169 -22.20 -7.23 32.88
C GLU A 169 -20.96 -8.03 32.42
N SER A 170 -21.11 -9.34 32.18
CA SER A 170 -20.03 -10.19 31.66
C SER A 170 -19.71 -9.94 30.18
N PHE A 171 -20.52 -9.14 29.48
CA PHE A 171 -20.24 -8.72 28.09
C PHE A 171 -19.30 -7.52 28.00
N ASP A 172 -18.99 -6.85 29.13
CA ASP A 172 -18.08 -5.71 29.17
C ASP A 172 -16.69 -6.08 29.75
N ASP A 173 -16.56 -7.25 30.39
CA ASP A 173 -15.27 -7.74 30.93
C ASP A 173 -14.48 -8.55 29.90
N HIS A 174 -13.58 -7.87 29.17
CA HIS A 174 -12.69 -8.45 28.16
C HIS A 174 -11.73 -9.54 28.69
N ALA A 175 -11.53 -9.64 30.00
CA ALA A 175 -10.67 -10.65 30.63
C ALA A 175 -11.47 -11.89 31.09
N SER A 176 -12.78 -11.92 30.88
CA SER A 176 -13.63 -13.05 31.29
C SER A 176 -13.70 -14.15 30.21
N PRO A 177 -13.74 -15.44 30.61
CA PRO A 177 -14.03 -16.53 29.69
C PRO A 177 -15.41 -16.40 29.02
N ALA A 178 -16.39 -15.81 29.72
CA ALA A 178 -17.72 -15.53 29.18
C ALA A 178 -17.68 -14.54 28.01
N PHE A 179 -16.91 -13.45 28.10
CA PHE A 179 -16.75 -12.51 27.00
C PHE A 179 -16.09 -13.16 25.78
N ALA A 180 -15.02 -13.93 25.99
CA ALA A 180 -14.35 -14.66 24.91
C ALA A 180 -15.30 -15.66 24.22
N TRP A 181 -16.11 -16.38 25.00
CA TRP A 181 -17.14 -17.28 24.48
C TRP A 181 -18.23 -16.51 23.71
N ALA A 182 -18.74 -15.41 24.26
CA ALA A 182 -19.82 -14.63 23.67
C ALA A 182 -19.39 -14.01 22.33
N THR A 183 -18.15 -13.53 22.26
CA THR A 183 -17.52 -13.01 21.04
C THR A 183 -17.36 -14.10 19.98
N ALA A 184 -16.91 -15.29 20.36
CA ALA A 184 -16.84 -16.41 19.42
C ALA A 184 -18.24 -16.85 18.95
N CYS A 185 -19.21 -16.88 19.86
CA CYS A 185 -20.59 -17.27 19.57
C CYS A 185 -21.27 -16.27 18.61
N SER A 186 -21.14 -14.96 18.85
CA SER A 186 -21.74 -13.92 18.02
C SER A 186 -21.26 -13.99 16.56
N LEU A 187 -19.99 -14.30 16.34
CA LEU A 187 -19.41 -14.46 15.01
C LEU A 187 -19.76 -15.80 14.37
N MET A 188 -19.82 -16.89 15.16
CA MET A 188 -20.29 -18.19 14.66
C MET A 188 -21.75 -18.15 14.21
N LEU A 189 -22.59 -17.35 14.87
CA LEU A 189 -23.97 -17.10 14.45
C LEU A 189 -24.03 -16.39 13.08
N GLU A 190 -23.15 -15.42 12.81
CA GLU A 190 -23.04 -14.80 11.49
C GLU A 190 -22.66 -15.82 10.40
N ILE A 191 -21.65 -16.65 10.67
CA ILE A 191 -21.22 -17.68 9.72
C ILE A 191 -22.33 -18.71 9.47
N LYS A 192 -23.09 -19.08 10.52
CA LYS A 192 -24.26 -19.97 10.42
C LYS A 192 -25.34 -19.36 9.53
N GLN A 193 -25.59 -18.05 9.63
CA GLN A 193 -26.55 -17.36 8.76
C GLN A 193 -26.13 -17.39 7.28
N TRP A 194 -24.83 -17.30 6.98
CA TRP A 194 -24.30 -17.45 5.62
C TRP A 194 -24.51 -18.86 5.07
N HIS A 195 -24.41 -19.88 5.94
CA HIS A 195 -24.68 -21.27 5.59
C HIS A 195 -26.17 -21.52 5.31
N THR A 196 -27.08 -20.97 6.12
CA THR A 196 -28.54 -21.17 6.01
C THR A 196 -29.24 -20.27 4.97
N ALA A 197 -28.49 -19.73 4.00
CA ALA A 197 -28.98 -19.03 2.81
C ALA A 197 -29.72 -17.70 3.01
N HIS A 198 -29.49 -16.96 4.11
CA HIS A 198 -30.04 -15.60 4.25
C HIS A 198 -29.26 -14.53 3.47
N ASP A 199 -27.95 -14.75 3.19
CA ASP A 199 -27.14 -13.83 2.37
C ASP A 199 -26.45 -14.58 1.22
N VAL A 200 -27.00 -14.41 0.01
CA VAL A 200 -26.52 -15.06 -1.24
C VAL A 200 -25.06 -14.71 -1.54
N ARG A 201 -24.57 -13.59 -1.02
CA ARG A 201 -23.20 -13.10 -1.25
C ARG A 201 -22.14 -14.00 -0.63
N TYR A 202 -22.34 -14.45 0.61
CA TYR A 202 -21.37 -15.24 1.37
C TYR A 202 -21.57 -16.75 1.23
N GLN A 203 -22.76 -17.18 0.79
CA GLN A 203 -23.13 -18.59 0.66
C GLN A 203 -22.17 -19.39 -0.25
N ARG A 204 -21.83 -18.85 -1.43
CA ARG A 204 -20.90 -19.52 -2.37
C ARG A 204 -19.50 -19.73 -1.77
N PHE A 205 -19.07 -18.79 -0.93
CA PHE A 205 -17.78 -18.89 -0.25
C PHE A 205 -17.79 -20.00 0.80
N ILE A 206 -18.82 -20.05 1.65
CA ILE A 206 -18.94 -21.08 2.69
C ILE A 206 -19.07 -22.49 2.10
N GLN A 207 -19.83 -22.65 1.01
CA GLN A 207 -19.94 -23.94 0.31
C GLN A 207 -18.57 -24.45 -0.19
N SER A 208 -17.67 -23.56 -0.61
CA SER A 208 -16.33 -23.94 -1.03
C SER A 208 -15.39 -24.32 0.12
N ARG A 209 -15.74 -24.00 1.37
CA ARG A 209 -14.91 -24.19 2.57
C ARG A 209 -15.67 -24.87 3.71
N GLU A 210 -16.60 -25.76 3.36
CA GLU A 210 -17.47 -26.45 4.33
C GLU A 210 -16.67 -27.21 5.40
N SER A 211 -15.54 -27.83 5.03
CA SER A 211 -14.67 -28.54 5.97
C SER A 211 -14.04 -27.64 7.03
N GLU A 212 -13.69 -26.39 6.67
CA GLU A 212 -13.12 -25.40 7.61
C GLU A 212 -14.19 -24.93 8.60
N TYR A 213 -15.42 -24.70 8.11
CA TYR A 213 -16.57 -24.36 8.95
C TYR A 213 -16.92 -25.45 9.95
N GLU A 214 -17.02 -26.72 9.52
CA GLU A 214 -17.33 -27.84 10.42
C GLU A 214 -16.23 -28.03 11.49
N THR A 215 -14.97 -27.78 11.13
CA THR A 215 -13.86 -27.80 12.10
C THR A 215 -14.01 -26.70 13.15
N LEU A 216 -14.35 -25.46 12.75
CA LEU A 216 -14.59 -24.35 13.68
C LEU A 216 -15.77 -24.61 14.59
N LYS A 217 -16.85 -25.17 14.05
CA LYS A 217 -18.05 -25.54 14.81
C LYS A 217 -17.75 -26.59 15.88
N MET A 218 -16.95 -27.61 15.56
CA MET A 218 -16.50 -28.60 16.53
C MET A 218 -15.60 -27.98 17.62
N GLN A 219 -14.69 -27.08 17.24
CA GLN A 219 -13.83 -26.37 18.20
C GLN A 219 -14.65 -25.46 19.12
N PHE A 220 -15.64 -24.74 18.58
CA PHE A 220 -16.57 -23.92 19.35
C PHE A 220 -17.37 -24.75 20.35
N ALA A 221 -17.97 -25.86 19.92
CA ALA A 221 -18.72 -26.75 20.82
C ALA A 221 -17.83 -27.28 21.96
N THR A 222 -16.58 -27.63 21.65
CA THR A 222 -15.58 -28.07 22.65
C THR A 222 -15.28 -26.96 23.66
N MET A 223 -15.07 -25.72 23.17
CA MET A 223 -14.85 -24.56 24.03
C MET A 223 -16.06 -24.28 24.92
N SER A 224 -17.28 -24.29 24.36
CA SER A 224 -18.52 -24.08 25.10
C SER A 224 -18.69 -25.09 26.25
N ALA A 225 -18.43 -26.37 25.99
CA ALA A 225 -18.49 -27.41 27.02
C ALA A 225 -17.47 -27.18 28.15
N ARG A 226 -16.26 -26.71 27.83
CA ARG A 226 -15.24 -26.40 28.82
C ARG A 226 -15.56 -25.13 29.63
N VAL A 227 -16.14 -24.11 29.00
CA VAL A 227 -16.59 -22.88 29.66
C VAL A 227 -17.76 -23.18 30.62
N SER A 228 -18.74 -24.00 30.19
CA SER A 228 -19.82 -24.47 31.08
C SER A 228 -19.28 -25.21 32.30
N ALA A 229 -18.37 -26.17 32.09
CA ALA A 229 -17.74 -26.91 33.18
C ALA A 229 -16.96 -26.01 34.15
N TYR A 230 -16.34 -24.92 33.65
CA TYR A 230 -15.67 -23.93 34.49
C TYR A 230 -16.67 -23.16 35.37
N TYR A 231 -17.71 -22.57 34.78
CA TYR A 231 -18.69 -21.78 35.55
C TYR A 231 -19.45 -22.61 36.58
N ARG A 232 -19.81 -23.85 36.23
CA ARG A 232 -20.42 -24.79 37.18
C ARG A 232 -19.52 -25.04 38.39
N ARG A 233 -18.20 -25.15 38.18
CA ARG A 233 -17.22 -25.36 39.26
C ARG A 233 -17.04 -24.12 40.13
N VAL A 234 -17.05 -22.95 39.52
CA VAL A 234 -16.98 -21.65 40.22
C VAL A 234 -18.20 -21.47 41.12
N ASP A 235 -19.39 -21.82 40.62
CA ASP A 235 -20.65 -21.78 41.38
C ASP A 235 -20.63 -22.77 42.55
N GLU A 236 -20.13 -23.99 42.34
CA GLU A 236 -20.00 -25.03 43.38
C GLU A 236 -19.04 -24.63 44.52
N MET A 237 -18.05 -23.75 44.26
CA MET A 237 -17.05 -23.33 45.25
C MET A 237 -17.29 -21.94 45.86
N GLY A 238 -18.41 -21.30 45.54
CA GLY A 238 -18.81 -20.02 46.17
C GLY A 238 -17.83 -18.86 45.90
N GLY A 239 -17.11 -18.88 44.77
CA GLY A 239 -16.27 -17.76 44.32
C GLY A 239 -14.87 -17.64 44.95
N GLN A 240 -14.40 -18.61 45.74
CA GLN A 240 -13.00 -18.62 46.22
C GLN A 240 -12.04 -19.18 45.14
N LEU A 241 -11.48 -18.28 44.31
CA LEU A 241 -10.50 -18.66 43.28
C LEU A 241 -9.20 -19.21 43.89
N GLN A 242 -8.93 -20.50 43.66
CA GLN A 242 -7.62 -21.10 43.93
C GLN A 242 -6.65 -20.89 42.74
N ARG A 243 -5.33 -20.97 42.96
CA ARG A 243 -4.30 -20.86 41.89
C ARG A 243 -4.58 -21.76 40.67
N ILE A 244 -5.09 -22.97 40.91
CA ILE A 244 -5.43 -23.95 39.84
C ILE A 244 -6.56 -23.44 38.94
N GLU A 245 -7.48 -22.63 39.46
CA GLU A 245 -8.58 -22.06 38.67
C GLU A 245 -8.16 -20.83 37.87
N GLN A 246 -7.17 -20.08 38.37
CA GLN A 246 -6.57 -19.00 37.62
C GLN A 246 -5.85 -19.54 36.37
N ASP A 247 -5.08 -20.64 36.51
CA ASP A 247 -4.46 -21.33 35.37
C ASP A 247 -5.51 -21.86 34.38
N LEU A 248 -6.64 -22.39 34.88
CA LEU A 248 -7.73 -22.87 34.04
C LEU A 248 -8.44 -21.72 33.30
N ARG A 249 -8.68 -20.60 33.97
CA ARG A 249 -9.23 -19.37 33.39
C ARG A 249 -8.31 -18.85 32.28
N GLU A 250 -7.02 -18.74 32.53
CA GLU A 250 -6.03 -18.29 31.54
C GLU A 250 -5.99 -19.21 30.33
N THR A 251 -6.04 -20.53 30.55
CA THR A 251 -6.11 -21.52 29.45
C THR A 251 -7.38 -21.35 28.62
N LEU A 252 -8.54 -21.15 29.26
CA LEU A 252 -9.83 -20.94 28.55
C LEU A 252 -9.86 -19.63 27.76
N VAL A 253 -9.31 -18.57 28.31
CA VAL A 253 -9.18 -17.28 27.59
C VAL A 253 -8.22 -17.43 26.41
N SER A 254 -7.12 -18.16 26.58
CA SER A 254 -6.19 -18.46 25.48
C SER A 254 -6.86 -19.29 24.37
N ASP A 255 -7.58 -20.36 24.74
CA ASP A 255 -8.32 -21.18 23.78
C ASP A 255 -9.39 -20.37 23.03
N GLY A 256 -10.07 -19.46 23.75
CA GLY A 256 -11.02 -18.51 23.16
C GLY A 256 -10.38 -17.56 22.16
N ARG A 257 -9.21 -17.02 22.48
CA ARG A 257 -8.42 -16.18 21.55
C ARG A 257 -7.96 -16.95 20.31
N ASP A 258 -7.53 -18.20 20.49
CA ASP A 258 -7.11 -19.09 19.39
C ASP A 258 -8.28 -19.46 18.48
N LEU A 259 -9.47 -19.66 19.03
CA LEU A 259 -10.68 -19.85 18.23
C LEU A 259 -11.07 -18.56 17.52
N PHE A 260 -11.03 -17.42 18.22
CA PHE A 260 -11.37 -16.11 17.69
C PHE A 260 -10.51 -15.72 16.48
N ILE A 261 -9.19 -15.91 16.54
CA ILE A 261 -8.33 -15.62 15.37
C ILE A 261 -8.65 -16.51 14.16
N LYS A 262 -9.03 -17.78 14.37
CA LYS A 262 -9.43 -18.67 13.26
C LYS A 262 -10.75 -18.24 12.65
N ILE A 263 -11.71 -17.80 13.48
CA ILE A 263 -12.97 -17.21 13.01
C ILE A 263 -12.70 -15.92 12.23
N CYS A 264 -11.88 -15.00 12.75
CA CYS A 264 -11.48 -13.78 12.05
C CYS A 264 -10.81 -14.08 10.70
N ARG A 265 -10.01 -15.15 10.60
CA ARG A 265 -9.42 -15.58 9.32
C ARG A 265 -10.49 -15.99 8.31
N LEU A 266 -11.42 -16.86 8.70
CA LEU A 266 -12.49 -17.29 7.80
C LEU A 266 -13.36 -16.11 7.35
N MET A 267 -13.70 -15.20 8.27
CA MET A 267 -14.48 -14.00 7.97
C MET A 267 -13.73 -13.02 7.07
N ALA A 268 -12.43 -12.80 7.31
CA ALA A 268 -11.59 -11.95 6.45
C ALA A 268 -11.54 -12.49 5.01
N HIS A 269 -11.42 -13.81 4.84
CA HIS A 269 -11.51 -14.46 3.53
C HIS A 269 -12.89 -14.27 2.88
N ALA A 270 -13.96 -14.42 3.66
CA ALA A 270 -15.33 -14.23 3.19
C ALA A 270 -15.56 -12.79 2.67
N VAL A 271 -15.15 -11.78 3.44
CA VAL A 271 -15.28 -10.36 3.10
C VAL A 271 -14.46 -10.00 1.87
N LEU A 272 -13.21 -10.47 1.77
CA LEU A 272 -12.35 -10.18 0.61
C LEU A 272 -12.89 -10.82 -0.68
N SER A 273 -13.52 -11.99 -0.56
CA SER A 273 -14.13 -12.70 -1.68
C SER A 273 -15.45 -12.06 -2.14
N ALA A 274 -16.30 -11.63 -1.19
CA ALA A 274 -17.64 -11.12 -1.48
C ALA A 274 -17.64 -9.63 -1.86
N GLU A 275 -16.82 -8.81 -1.18
CA GLU A 275 -16.88 -7.35 -1.28
C GLU A 275 -15.75 -6.76 -2.13
N THR A 276 -16.12 -5.92 -3.11
CA THR A 276 -15.19 -5.41 -4.13
C THR A 276 -14.48 -4.12 -3.72
N GLY A 277 -15.14 -3.24 -2.95
CA GLY A 277 -14.62 -1.93 -2.54
C GLY A 277 -14.13 -1.87 -1.09
N ASN A 278 -13.17 -1.00 -0.79
CA ASN A 278 -12.66 -0.81 0.58
C ASN A 278 -13.74 -0.29 1.54
N THR A 279 -14.62 0.61 1.06
CA THR A 279 -15.76 1.11 1.85
C THR A 279 -16.80 0.03 2.11
N ALA A 280 -17.07 -0.83 1.13
CA ALA A 280 -17.99 -1.96 1.28
C ALA A 280 -17.44 -3.01 2.24
N ARG A 281 -16.13 -3.30 2.19
CA ARG A 281 -15.44 -4.18 3.15
C ARG A 281 -15.47 -3.61 4.56
N ARG A 282 -15.14 -2.33 4.72
CA ARG A 282 -15.17 -1.65 6.02
C ARG A 282 -16.57 -1.75 6.61
N ARG A 283 -17.60 -1.38 5.84
CA ARG A 283 -19.00 -1.51 6.25
C ARG A 283 -19.36 -2.96 6.61
N ALA A 284 -18.91 -3.95 5.83
CA ALA A 284 -19.17 -5.35 6.14
C ALA A 284 -18.56 -5.77 7.49
N ILE A 285 -17.35 -5.30 7.79
CA ILE A 285 -16.66 -5.65 9.04
C ILE A 285 -17.24 -4.88 10.24
N GLU A 286 -17.61 -3.61 10.05
CA GLU A 286 -18.39 -2.83 11.03
C GLU A 286 -19.73 -3.49 11.33
N MET A 287 -20.43 -4.02 10.32
CA MET A 287 -21.67 -4.79 10.53
C MET A 287 -21.47 -6.07 11.36
N PHE A 288 -20.25 -6.63 11.43
CA PHE A 288 -19.98 -7.77 12.29
C PHE A 288 -19.70 -7.37 13.75
N GLY A 289 -19.46 -6.08 14.01
CA GLY A 289 -19.18 -5.52 15.33
C GLY A 289 -17.74 -5.07 15.54
N PHE A 290 -16.92 -5.00 14.48
CA PHE A 290 -15.52 -4.58 14.59
C PHE A 290 -15.32 -3.12 14.21
N GLU A 291 -14.54 -2.40 15.00
CA GLU A 291 -14.14 -1.03 14.70
C GLU A 291 -12.75 -0.99 14.09
N LEU A 292 -12.67 -0.85 12.76
CA LEU A 292 -11.39 -0.80 12.06
C LEU A 292 -10.91 0.63 11.85
N VAL A 293 -9.72 0.93 12.36
CA VAL A 293 -8.94 2.10 11.95
C VAL A 293 -8.62 1.99 10.45
N SER A 294 -8.88 3.05 9.70
CA SER A 294 -8.60 3.08 8.25
C SER A 294 -7.10 3.11 7.97
N ASP A 295 -6.56 1.99 7.50
CA ASP A 295 -5.29 1.96 6.76
C ASP A 295 -5.54 2.44 5.33
N ASP A 296 -5.34 3.72 5.07
CA ASP A 296 -5.05 4.16 3.71
C ASP A 296 -3.57 3.94 3.42
N GLU A 297 -3.27 3.29 2.29
CA GLU A 297 -1.89 3.07 1.83
C GLU A 297 -1.19 4.43 1.70
N GLU A 298 -0.08 4.61 2.42
CA GLU A 298 0.76 5.83 2.37
C GLU A 298 1.29 6.10 0.94
N ASN A 299 1.36 5.06 0.11
CA ASN A 299 1.86 5.12 -1.26
C ASN A 299 0.72 5.28 -2.28
N LEU A 300 1.07 5.71 -3.48
CA LEU A 300 0.18 5.64 -4.64
C LEU A 300 -0.29 4.20 -4.82
N SER A 301 -1.58 3.95 -4.58
CA SER A 301 -2.13 2.61 -4.76
C SER A 301 -2.00 2.19 -6.24
N ALA A 302 -1.83 0.89 -6.49
CA ALA A 302 -1.78 0.37 -7.86
C ALA A 302 -3.01 0.79 -8.68
N ALA A 303 -4.18 0.94 -8.02
CA ALA A 303 -5.40 1.43 -8.64
C ALA A 303 -5.30 2.89 -9.10
N GLN A 304 -4.68 3.77 -8.29
CA GLN A 304 -4.42 5.17 -8.67
C GLN A 304 -3.45 5.25 -9.86
N LEU A 305 -2.41 4.41 -9.89
CA LEU A 305 -1.46 4.36 -11.00
C LEU A 305 -2.12 3.88 -12.30
N VAL A 306 -2.90 2.79 -12.26
CA VAL A 306 -3.65 2.29 -13.42
C VAL A 306 -4.65 3.33 -13.91
N LYS A 307 -5.35 4.02 -12.99
CA LYS A 307 -6.25 5.13 -13.33
C LYS A 307 -5.52 6.29 -14.01
N LEU A 308 -4.32 6.64 -13.56
CA LEU A 308 -3.51 7.67 -14.20
C LEU A 308 -3.10 7.25 -15.61
N MET A 309 -2.57 6.04 -15.75
CA MET A 309 -2.13 5.49 -17.04
C MET A 309 -3.29 5.43 -18.05
N SER A 310 -4.48 4.99 -17.62
CA SER A 310 -5.64 4.90 -18.49
C SER A 310 -6.16 6.27 -18.92
N LEU A 311 -6.14 7.28 -18.02
CA LEU A 311 -6.50 8.66 -18.36
C LEU A 311 -5.51 9.29 -19.34
N ILE A 312 -4.21 9.08 -19.15
CA ILE A 312 -3.18 9.55 -20.07
C ILE A 312 -3.39 8.89 -21.43
N MET A 313 -3.51 7.56 -21.48
CA MET A 313 -3.76 6.82 -22.72
C MET A 313 -5.01 7.34 -23.44
N LEU A 314 -6.13 7.49 -22.72
CA LEU A 314 -7.37 8.01 -23.29
C LEU A 314 -7.18 9.43 -23.85
N SER A 315 -6.45 10.30 -23.15
CA SER A 315 -6.18 11.67 -23.63
C SER A 315 -5.33 11.70 -24.92
N PHE A 316 -4.33 10.83 -25.03
CA PHE A 316 -3.52 10.69 -26.24
C PHE A 316 -4.36 10.15 -27.40
N MET A 317 -5.20 9.14 -27.14
CA MET A 317 -6.09 8.59 -28.15
C MET A 317 -7.09 9.63 -28.66
N THR A 318 -7.75 10.38 -27.76
CA THR A 318 -8.76 11.36 -28.17
C THR A 318 -8.15 12.50 -28.97
N LEU A 319 -7.01 13.06 -28.52
CA LEU A 319 -6.32 14.12 -29.26
C LEU A 319 -5.84 13.65 -30.63
N SER A 320 -5.26 12.46 -30.71
CA SER A 320 -4.83 11.88 -32.00
C SER A 320 -6.01 11.65 -32.92
N PHE A 321 -7.10 11.07 -32.42
CA PHE A 321 -8.29 10.79 -33.23
C PHE A 321 -8.93 12.06 -33.77
N VAL A 322 -9.08 13.10 -32.95
CA VAL A 322 -9.61 14.42 -33.37
C VAL A 322 -8.78 14.99 -34.51
N ARG A 323 -7.45 14.95 -34.39
CA ARG A 323 -6.55 15.43 -35.43
C ARG A 323 -6.74 14.66 -36.76
N TYR A 324 -6.68 13.33 -36.71
CA TYR A 324 -6.80 12.52 -37.92
C TYR A 324 -8.20 12.55 -38.54
N SER A 325 -9.26 12.77 -37.75
CA SER A 325 -10.60 13.02 -38.29
C SER A 325 -10.66 14.34 -39.07
N LEU A 326 -9.94 15.38 -38.64
CA LEU A 326 -9.89 16.66 -39.35
C LEU A 326 -9.06 16.59 -40.64
N GLU A 327 -8.04 15.74 -40.69
CA GLU A 327 -7.11 15.61 -41.84
C GLU A 327 -7.63 14.69 -42.99
N GLY A 328 -8.86 14.17 -42.92
CA GLY A 328 -9.51 13.52 -44.07
C GLY A 328 -9.70 12.00 -44.00
N GLY A 329 -9.66 11.41 -42.81
CA GLY A 329 -10.19 10.05 -42.57
C GLY A 329 -9.24 9.12 -41.82
N VAL A 330 -9.82 8.26 -40.99
CA VAL A 330 -9.07 7.34 -40.12
C VAL A 330 -8.95 5.98 -40.81
N SER A 331 -7.75 5.63 -41.27
CA SER A 331 -7.47 4.29 -41.82
C SER A 331 -7.28 3.25 -40.70
N SER A 332 -7.62 1.97 -40.96
CA SER A 332 -7.48 0.89 -39.95
C SER A 332 -6.03 0.75 -39.41
N ARG A 333 -5.03 0.93 -40.29
CA ARG A 333 -3.60 0.92 -39.91
C ARG A 333 -3.27 2.06 -38.92
N MET A 334 -3.83 3.24 -39.15
CA MET A 334 -3.60 4.43 -38.32
C MET A 334 -4.24 4.27 -36.93
N ILE A 335 -5.37 3.57 -36.81
CA ILE A 335 -5.98 3.25 -35.51
C ILE A 335 -5.03 2.41 -34.65
N GLY A 336 -4.40 1.39 -35.25
CA GLY A 336 -3.42 0.54 -34.56
C GLY A 336 -2.21 1.35 -34.06
N GLU A 337 -1.71 2.28 -34.87
CA GLU A 337 -0.61 3.17 -34.47
C GLU A 337 -0.99 4.12 -33.34
N ILE A 338 -2.18 4.73 -33.40
CA ILE A 338 -2.68 5.61 -32.35
C ILE A 338 -2.79 4.86 -31.02
N ILE A 339 -3.38 3.67 -31.03
CA ILE A 339 -3.54 2.84 -29.83
C ILE A 339 -2.17 2.48 -29.25
N PHE A 340 -1.24 2.02 -30.11
CA PHE A 340 0.10 1.65 -29.68
C PHE A 340 0.86 2.84 -29.07
N PHE A 341 0.85 4.00 -29.72
CA PHE A 341 1.50 5.20 -29.19
C PHE A 341 0.85 5.69 -27.91
N ALA A 342 -0.47 5.66 -27.82
CA ALA A 342 -1.18 6.04 -26.59
C ALA A 342 -0.84 5.10 -25.42
N PHE A 343 -0.75 3.80 -25.68
CA PHE A 343 -0.32 2.81 -24.69
C PHE A 343 1.13 3.06 -24.26
N LEU A 344 2.03 3.27 -25.23
CA LEU A 344 3.44 3.60 -24.99
C LEU A 344 3.57 4.86 -24.11
N MET A 345 2.85 5.93 -24.44
CA MET A 345 2.90 7.18 -23.68
C MET A 345 2.26 7.05 -22.29
N GLY A 346 1.14 6.31 -22.19
CA GLY A 346 0.49 6.00 -20.92
C GLY A 346 1.42 5.24 -19.96
N ALA A 347 2.08 4.19 -20.44
CA ALA A 347 3.08 3.44 -19.68
C ALA A 347 4.27 4.31 -19.29
N ASN A 348 4.81 5.07 -20.25
CA ASN A 348 5.99 5.88 -20.06
C ASN A 348 5.78 6.99 -19.01
N TYR A 349 4.71 7.77 -19.14
CA TYR A 349 4.41 8.85 -18.21
C TYR A 349 3.88 8.34 -16.88
N GLY A 350 3.13 7.24 -16.86
CA GLY A 350 2.69 6.60 -15.62
C GLY A 350 3.87 6.15 -14.76
N VAL A 351 4.82 5.43 -15.36
CA VAL A 351 6.04 4.99 -14.66
C VAL A 351 6.90 6.19 -14.26
N SER A 352 7.07 7.19 -15.12
CA SER A 352 7.82 8.40 -14.78
C SER A 352 7.22 9.15 -13.59
N ALA A 353 5.88 9.25 -13.51
CA ALA A 353 5.19 9.87 -12.39
C ALA A 353 5.35 9.07 -11.09
N PHE A 354 5.28 7.74 -11.16
CA PHE A 354 5.54 6.86 -10.02
C PHE A 354 6.98 7.01 -9.50
N VAL A 355 7.96 6.99 -10.40
CA VAL A 355 9.38 7.21 -10.08
C VAL A 355 9.63 8.62 -9.54
N GLY A 356 8.80 9.62 -9.90
CA GLY A 356 8.83 10.94 -9.28
C GLY A 356 8.60 10.91 -7.77
N ILE A 357 7.77 9.98 -7.29
CA ILE A 357 7.37 9.85 -5.89
C ILE A 357 8.22 8.84 -5.14
N TYR A 358 8.54 7.70 -5.76
CA TYR A 358 9.20 6.58 -5.09
C TYR A 358 10.45 6.94 -4.27
N PRO A 359 11.41 7.74 -4.77
CA PRO A 359 12.56 8.22 -4.01
C PRO A 359 12.20 8.98 -2.73
N LYS A 360 11.10 9.74 -2.72
CA LYS A 360 10.67 10.55 -1.58
C LYS A 360 10.22 9.71 -0.38
N ASP A 361 9.74 8.50 -0.65
CA ASP A 361 9.26 7.60 0.40
C ASP A 361 10.37 6.72 0.95
N HIS A 362 11.39 6.43 0.13
CA HIS A 362 12.46 5.49 0.50
C HIS A 362 13.76 6.17 0.91
N TRP A 363 14.04 7.38 0.42
CA TRP A 363 15.35 8.02 0.60
C TRP A 363 15.25 9.35 1.35
N ARG A 364 15.99 9.43 2.47
CA ARG A 364 16.05 10.64 3.32
C ARG A 364 16.51 11.88 2.54
N PHE A 365 17.44 11.72 1.60
CA PHE A 365 17.95 12.87 0.84
C PHE A 365 16.97 13.42 -0.21
N ALA A 366 15.92 12.69 -0.55
CA ALA A 366 14.89 13.10 -1.51
C ALA A 366 13.62 13.67 -0.84
N ASP A 367 13.62 13.67 0.49
CA ASP A 367 12.47 14.01 1.31
C ASP A 367 12.66 15.37 1.99
N ILE A 368 11.82 16.35 1.64
CA ILE A 368 11.92 17.73 2.13
C ILE A 368 11.79 17.82 3.66
N GLU A 369 11.02 16.91 4.28
CA GLU A 369 10.83 16.90 5.73
C GLU A 369 12.06 16.38 6.49
N ALA A 370 12.89 15.57 5.83
CA ALA A 370 14.12 15.07 6.43
C ALA A 370 15.26 16.09 6.30
N THR A 371 15.30 16.85 5.19
CA THR A 371 16.35 17.83 4.92
C THR A 371 16.03 19.24 5.38
N HIS A 372 14.77 19.54 5.72
CA HIS A 372 14.22 20.88 6.02
C HIS A 372 14.49 21.94 4.94
N ASN A 373 15.02 21.52 3.80
CA ASN A 373 15.44 22.31 2.64
C ASN A 373 15.06 21.56 1.38
N ARG A 374 14.88 22.26 0.26
CA ARG A 374 14.49 21.64 -1.02
C ARG A 374 15.54 20.62 -1.50
N PRO A 375 15.22 19.33 -1.61
CA PRO A 375 16.16 18.30 -2.02
C PRO A 375 16.37 18.27 -3.55
N TRP A 376 17.11 19.24 -4.08
CA TRP A 376 17.39 19.32 -5.54
C TRP A 376 18.04 18.06 -6.10
N LEU A 377 18.96 17.43 -5.34
CA LEU A 377 19.57 16.15 -5.72
C LEU A 377 18.52 15.02 -5.76
N GLY A 378 17.57 15.03 -4.83
CA GLY A 378 16.42 14.14 -4.86
C GLY A 378 15.62 14.27 -6.15
N TYR A 379 15.25 15.50 -6.52
CA TYR A 379 14.49 15.76 -7.75
C TYR A 379 15.23 15.33 -9.01
N ALA A 380 16.52 15.65 -9.09
CA ALA A 380 17.37 15.23 -10.21
C ALA A 380 17.49 13.70 -10.29
N SER A 381 17.65 13.02 -9.15
CA SER A 381 17.70 11.56 -9.10
C SER A 381 16.40 10.91 -9.57
N SER A 382 15.24 11.44 -9.16
CA SER A 382 13.93 10.98 -9.65
C SER A 382 13.81 11.12 -11.17
N GLY A 383 14.26 12.25 -11.72
CA GLY A 383 14.28 12.47 -13.17
C GLY A 383 15.19 11.48 -13.91
N LEU A 384 16.40 11.22 -13.41
CA LEU A 384 17.34 10.28 -14.04
C LEU A 384 16.82 8.84 -14.03
N ILE A 385 16.24 8.40 -12.91
CA ILE A 385 15.64 7.07 -12.80
C ILE A 385 14.43 6.96 -13.73
N ALA A 386 13.62 8.02 -13.84
CA ALA A 386 12.48 8.06 -14.75
C ALA A 386 12.94 7.91 -16.20
N ALA A 387 13.96 8.65 -16.63
CA ALA A 387 14.53 8.51 -17.97
C ALA A 387 15.08 7.10 -18.24
N GLY A 388 15.77 6.49 -17.27
CA GLY A 388 16.25 5.11 -17.39
C GLY A 388 15.12 4.08 -17.50
N ALA A 389 14.08 4.20 -16.68
CA ALA A 389 12.91 3.32 -16.73
C ALA A 389 12.15 3.48 -18.06
N SER A 390 12.00 4.71 -18.53
CA SER A 390 11.41 5.04 -19.83
C SER A 390 12.15 4.43 -21.00
N LEU A 391 13.49 4.49 -20.98
CA LEU A 391 14.32 3.90 -22.01
C LEU A 391 14.07 2.39 -22.13
N MET A 392 13.96 1.69 -20.99
CA MET A 392 13.65 0.25 -20.96
C MET A 392 12.27 -0.05 -21.56
N ILE A 393 11.25 0.72 -21.18
CA ILE A 393 9.87 0.54 -21.65
C ILE A 393 9.76 0.79 -23.16
N ILE A 394 10.35 1.89 -23.64
CA ILE A 394 10.33 2.26 -25.07
C ILE A 394 11.03 1.19 -25.89
N SER A 395 12.20 0.73 -25.42
CA SER A 395 12.97 -0.30 -26.12
C SER A 395 12.17 -1.60 -26.23
N ALA A 396 11.59 -2.06 -25.12
CA ALA A 396 10.78 -3.28 -25.10
C ALA A 396 9.58 -3.19 -26.04
N LEU A 397 8.78 -2.13 -25.96
CA LEU A 397 7.55 -2.01 -26.74
C LEU A 397 7.80 -1.81 -28.24
N ARG A 398 8.81 -1.03 -28.63
CA ARG A 398 9.15 -0.85 -30.06
C ARG A 398 9.71 -2.13 -30.66
N PHE A 399 10.58 -2.82 -29.93
CA PHE A 399 11.12 -4.10 -30.36
C PHE A 399 10.00 -5.12 -30.62
N THR A 400 9.03 -5.21 -29.70
CA THR A 400 7.83 -6.03 -29.86
C THR A 400 7.06 -5.65 -31.13
N ARG A 401 6.85 -4.36 -31.39
CA ARG A 401 6.15 -3.90 -32.59
C ARG A 401 6.86 -4.33 -33.88
N TYR A 402 8.17 -4.10 -34.01
CA TYR A 402 8.90 -4.45 -35.24
C TYR A 402 8.89 -5.95 -35.51
N THR A 403 8.95 -6.74 -34.45
CA THR A 403 8.80 -8.19 -34.51
C THR A 403 7.42 -8.59 -35.07
N PHE A 404 6.34 -7.95 -34.64
CA PHE A 404 4.99 -8.23 -35.14
C PHE A 404 4.73 -7.73 -36.57
N GLU A 405 5.51 -6.77 -37.06
CA GLU A 405 5.45 -6.30 -38.45
C GLU A 405 6.05 -7.32 -39.44
N GLY A 406 6.58 -8.45 -38.96
CA GLY A 406 7.10 -9.54 -39.79
C GLY A 406 8.46 -9.25 -40.42
N VAL A 407 9.10 -8.15 -40.01
CA VAL A 407 10.46 -7.79 -40.41
C VAL A 407 11.41 -8.67 -39.59
N GLY A 408 12.32 -9.39 -40.24
CA GLY A 408 13.26 -10.29 -39.55
C GLY A 408 13.95 -9.64 -38.35
N TYR A 409 14.33 -10.45 -37.35
CA TYR A 409 14.73 -9.98 -36.02
C TYR A 409 15.99 -9.11 -36.02
N GLU A 410 17.00 -9.45 -36.81
CA GLU A 410 18.23 -8.64 -36.96
C GLU A 410 17.88 -7.23 -37.46
N VAL A 411 17.05 -7.18 -38.49
CA VAL A 411 16.55 -5.93 -39.07
C VAL A 411 15.67 -5.18 -38.06
N SER A 412 14.90 -5.87 -37.22
CA SER A 412 14.11 -5.26 -36.15
C SER A 412 14.98 -4.67 -35.03
N PHE A 413 16.10 -5.30 -34.68
CA PHE A 413 17.04 -4.80 -33.67
C PHE A 413 17.86 -3.62 -34.20
N ASP A 414 18.36 -3.71 -35.43
CA ASP A 414 19.05 -2.60 -36.09
C ASP A 414 18.12 -1.40 -36.22
N ARG A 415 16.86 -1.64 -36.62
CA ARG A 415 15.82 -0.60 -36.68
C ARG A 415 15.53 0.00 -35.31
N LEU A 416 15.49 -0.81 -34.26
CA LEU A 416 15.37 -0.32 -32.88
C LEU A 416 16.52 0.62 -32.53
N LEU A 417 17.77 0.20 -32.77
CA LEU A 417 18.96 1.01 -32.45
C LEU A 417 18.98 2.32 -33.22
N VAL A 418 18.65 2.28 -34.52
CA VAL A 418 18.52 3.48 -35.36
C VAL A 418 17.43 4.40 -34.80
N ASP A 419 16.24 3.88 -34.52
CA ASP A 419 15.14 4.68 -33.98
C ASP A 419 15.46 5.24 -32.60
N LEU A 420 16.18 4.49 -31.76
CA LEU A 420 16.60 4.94 -30.43
C LEU A 420 17.64 6.06 -30.53
N SER A 421 18.57 5.95 -31.48
CA SER A 421 19.59 6.97 -31.75
C SER A 421 18.99 8.32 -32.17
N TRP A 422 17.80 8.32 -32.77
CA TRP A 422 17.09 9.56 -33.14
C TRP A 422 16.03 10.00 -32.14
N SER A 423 15.59 9.11 -31.25
CA SER A 423 14.50 9.39 -30.30
C SER A 423 14.97 9.58 -28.86
N TYR A 424 16.27 9.52 -28.57
CA TYR A 424 16.80 9.82 -27.25
C TYR A 424 16.37 11.19 -26.68
N PRO A 425 16.11 12.27 -27.46
CA PRO A 425 15.61 13.52 -26.89
C PRO A 425 14.24 13.37 -26.21
N TYR A 426 13.48 12.33 -26.55
CA TYR A 426 12.23 11.98 -25.87
C TYR A 426 12.42 11.68 -24.37
N LEU A 427 13.60 11.16 -23.98
CA LEU A 427 13.93 10.86 -22.59
C LEU A 427 13.96 12.13 -21.71
N VAL A 428 14.17 13.30 -22.31
CA VAL A 428 14.08 14.59 -21.61
C VAL A 428 12.67 14.83 -21.06
N VAL A 429 11.64 14.37 -21.78
CA VAL A 429 10.26 14.51 -21.32
C VAL A 429 10.01 13.61 -20.11
N SER A 430 10.46 12.35 -20.14
CA SER A 430 10.39 11.45 -18.98
C SER A 430 11.13 11.98 -17.76
N PHE A 431 12.34 12.51 -17.98
CA PHE A 431 13.11 13.20 -16.94
C PHE A 431 12.30 14.35 -16.35
N ALA A 432 11.70 15.20 -17.19
CA ALA A 432 10.91 16.34 -16.76
C ALA A 432 9.64 15.93 -16.00
N VAL A 433 8.99 14.81 -16.37
CA VAL A 433 7.85 14.26 -15.60
C VAL A 433 8.32 13.82 -14.21
N GLY A 434 9.37 13.00 -14.11
CA GLY A 434 9.87 12.51 -12.83
C GLY A 434 10.36 13.64 -11.91
N PHE A 435 11.15 14.56 -12.47
CA PHE A 435 11.63 15.76 -11.77
C PHE A 435 10.47 16.67 -11.36
N GLY A 436 9.56 16.97 -12.29
CA GLY A 436 8.44 17.88 -12.08
C GLY A 436 7.49 17.36 -11.01
N VAL A 437 7.13 16.07 -11.05
CA VAL A 437 6.30 15.46 -10.02
C VAL A 437 6.99 15.55 -8.66
N ALA A 438 8.27 15.20 -8.58
CA ALA A 438 9.03 15.26 -7.33
C ALA A 438 9.07 16.70 -6.77
N TRP A 439 9.27 17.69 -7.62
CA TRP A 439 9.32 19.09 -7.22
C TRP A 439 7.95 19.64 -6.82
N VAL A 440 6.92 19.44 -7.64
CA VAL A 440 5.55 19.95 -7.40
C VAL A 440 4.95 19.34 -6.13
N CYS A 441 5.23 18.07 -5.82
CA CYS A 441 4.78 17.44 -4.57
C CYS A 441 5.21 18.23 -3.33
N ASP A 442 6.40 18.83 -3.33
CA ASP A 442 6.95 19.60 -2.22
C ASP A 442 6.63 21.11 -2.29
N CYS A 443 5.98 21.57 -3.35
CA CYS A 443 5.61 22.97 -3.49
C CYS A 443 4.40 23.32 -2.59
N ASP A 444 4.66 24.12 -1.56
CA ASP A 444 3.63 24.80 -0.80
C ASP A 444 3.35 26.18 -1.39
N TRP A 445 2.33 26.23 -2.24
CA TRP A 445 1.83 27.47 -2.84
C TRP A 445 1.11 28.32 -1.76
N TRP A 446 1.84 29.19 -1.06
CA TRP A 446 1.36 30.30 -0.22
C TRP A 446 0.05 30.07 0.56
N GLY A 447 -0.06 28.98 1.35
CA GLY A 447 -1.25 28.72 2.17
C GLY A 447 -2.56 28.62 1.37
N ALA A 448 -2.48 28.33 0.08
CA ALA A 448 -3.63 28.30 -0.80
C ALA A 448 -4.59 27.15 -0.43
N SER A 449 -5.90 27.41 -0.53
CA SER A 449 -6.92 26.37 -0.36
C SER A 449 -6.65 25.16 -1.27
N SER A 450 -7.07 23.97 -0.84
CA SER A 450 -6.79 22.70 -1.53
C SER A 450 -7.08 22.73 -3.04
N LYS A 451 -8.15 23.42 -3.45
CA LYS A 451 -8.53 23.61 -4.87
C LYS A 451 -7.54 24.51 -5.62
N ARG A 452 -7.12 25.63 -5.03
CA ARG A 452 -6.16 26.57 -5.66
C ARG A 452 -4.77 25.94 -5.75
N LYS A 453 -4.36 25.20 -4.72
CA LYS A 453 -3.11 24.43 -4.73
C LYS A 453 -3.07 23.44 -5.90
N ARG A 454 -4.17 22.69 -6.09
CA ARG A 454 -4.31 21.76 -7.20
C ARG A 454 -4.22 22.43 -8.58
N LEU A 455 -4.81 23.61 -8.74
CA LEU A 455 -4.69 24.38 -10.00
C LEU A 455 -3.25 24.85 -10.24
N ALA A 456 -2.55 25.29 -9.19
CA ALA A 456 -1.14 25.69 -9.29
C ALA A 456 -0.23 24.49 -9.64
N ASP A 457 -0.43 23.35 -9.00
CA ASP A 457 0.28 22.11 -9.32
C ASP A 457 0.06 21.68 -10.79
N THR A 458 -1.19 21.78 -11.25
CA THR A 458 -1.59 21.50 -12.63
C THR A 458 -0.87 22.43 -13.60
N ALA A 459 -0.91 23.74 -13.37
CA ALA A 459 -0.27 24.73 -14.22
C ALA A 459 1.26 24.57 -14.25
N ALA A 460 1.88 24.30 -13.09
CA ALA A 460 3.32 24.09 -12.99
C ALA A 460 3.78 22.86 -13.78
N MET A 461 3.10 21.71 -13.63
CA MET A 461 3.40 20.52 -14.43
C MET A 461 3.16 20.74 -15.91
N GLY A 462 2.07 21.42 -16.28
CA GLY A 462 1.78 21.81 -17.66
C GLY A 462 2.92 22.60 -18.28
N LEU A 463 3.44 23.62 -17.58
CA LEU A 463 4.53 24.46 -18.06
C LEU A 463 5.86 23.68 -18.19
N ILE A 464 6.21 22.86 -17.19
CA ILE A 464 7.43 22.04 -17.23
C ILE A 464 7.45 21.13 -18.46
N ILE A 465 6.32 20.45 -18.72
CA ILE A 465 6.23 19.51 -19.84
C ILE A 465 6.05 20.23 -21.17
N LEU A 466 5.40 21.40 -21.21
CA LEU A 466 5.36 22.24 -22.42
C LEU A 466 6.77 22.59 -22.89
N VAL A 467 7.64 23.01 -21.98
CA VAL A 467 9.04 23.32 -22.29
C VAL A 467 9.81 22.06 -22.67
N ALA A 468 9.67 20.98 -21.91
CA ALA A 468 10.38 19.73 -22.20
C ALA A 468 9.96 19.11 -23.55
N THR A 469 8.68 19.16 -23.89
CA THR A 469 8.18 18.68 -25.19
C THR A 469 8.65 19.55 -26.34
N TYR A 470 8.69 20.88 -26.17
CA TYR A 470 9.31 21.77 -27.16
C TYR A 470 10.78 21.42 -27.39
N VAL A 471 11.57 21.29 -26.31
CA VAL A 471 13.00 20.95 -26.41
C VAL A 471 13.20 19.59 -27.08
N ALA A 472 12.44 18.56 -26.66
CA ALA A 472 12.53 17.23 -27.25
C ALA A 472 12.16 17.25 -28.74
N TYR A 473 11.09 17.95 -29.12
CA TYR A 473 10.65 18.05 -30.51
C TYR A 473 11.66 18.84 -31.35
N ALA A 474 12.14 19.98 -30.85
CA ALA A 474 13.12 20.81 -31.53
C ALA A 474 14.44 20.07 -31.74
N ALA A 475 14.92 19.34 -30.73
CA ALA A 475 16.11 18.48 -30.83
C ALA A 475 15.93 17.29 -31.78
N MET A 476 14.71 16.76 -31.94
CA MET A 476 14.43 15.70 -32.92
C MET A 476 14.33 16.22 -34.35
N HIS A 477 13.64 17.35 -34.56
CA HIS A 477 13.23 17.83 -35.88
C HIS A 477 14.07 19.00 -36.42
N GLY A 478 15.03 19.53 -35.66
CA GLY A 478 15.94 20.57 -36.09
C GLY A 478 15.30 21.97 -36.13
N PHE A 479 14.55 22.31 -35.07
CA PHE A 479 14.13 23.68 -34.80
C PHE A 479 15.19 24.39 -33.98
N TYR A 480 15.39 25.68 -34.23
CA TYR A 480 16.34 26.51 -33.50
C TYR A 480 16.15 26.36 -31.97
N PRO A 481 17.22 26.13 -31.18
CA PRO A 481 18.65 26.19 -31.54
C PRO A 481 19.29 24.85 -31.99
N PHE A 482 18.51 23.81 -32.29
CA PHE A 482 19.02 22.47 -32.58
C PHE A 482 19.07 22.15 -34.08
N GLU A 483 20.06 21.36 -34.49
CA GLU A 483 20.22 20.91 -35.90
C GLU A 483 19.30 19.72 -36.26
N GLY A 484 18.81 18.99 -35.25
CA GLY A 484 17.92 17.86 -35.43
C GLY A 484 18.67 16.53 -35.44
N THR A 485 18.23 15.58 -34.63
CA THR A 485 18.84 14.25 -34.51
C THR A 485 18.30 13.26 -35.52
N LYS A 486 17.09 13.49 -36.06
CA LYS A 486 16.53 12.68 -37.15
C LYS A 486 17.25 12.97 -38.46
N ALA A 487 17.38 11.95 -39.30
CA ALA A 487 17.83 12.13 -40.68
C ALA A 487 16.96 13.18 -41.40
N PRO A 488 17.53 13.97 -42.34
CA PRO A 488 16.83 15.11 -42.96
C PRO A 488 15.48 14.74 -43.59
N GLU A 489 15.37 13.53 -44.14
CA GLU A 489 14.14 13.00 -44.75
C GLU A 489 12.98 12.79 -43.76
N PHE A 490 13.28 12.58 -42.47
CA PHE A 490 12.27 12.41 -41.42
C PHE A 490 12.05 13.68 -40.59
N GLN A 491 12.77 14.77 -40.89
CA GLN A 491 12.61 16.06 -40.22
C GLN A 491 11.35 16.78 -40.69
N LYS A 492 10.25 16.55 -39.97
CA LYS A 492 9.02 17.35 -40.13
C LYS A 492 9.14 18.72 -39.44
N LYS A 493 9.46 19.76 -40.20
CA LYS A 493 9.54 21.16 -39.71
C LYS A 493 8.19 21.90 -39.80
N ASN A 494 7.10 21.20 -39.50
CA ASN A 494 5.75 21.77 -39.51
C ASN A 494 5.39 22.28 -38.12
N LEU A 495 4.85 23.50 -38.04
CA LEU A 495 4.39 24.10 -36.78
C LEU A 495 3.17 23.36 -36.22
N ASP A 496 2.29 22.85 -37.07
CA ASP A 496 1.09 22.11 -36.65
C ASP A 496 1.46 20.80 -35.93
N ASP A 497 2.48 20.10 -36.41
CA ASP A 497 3.01 18.90 -35.77
C ASP A 497 3.62 19.21 -34.41
N LEU A 498 4.38 20.31 -34.31
CA LEU A 498 4.95 20.79 -33.06
C LEU A 498 3.85 21.13 -32.05
N LEU A 499 2.86 21.92 -32.46
CA LEU A 499 1.74 22.34 -31.60
C LEU A 499 0.93 21.14 -31.12
N HIS A 500 0.68 20.16 -31.99
CA HIS A 500 -0.01 18.94 -31.62
C HIS A 500 0.78 18.12 -30.59
N TYR A 501 2.08 17.93 -30.82
CA TYR A 501 2.95 17.21 -29.90
C TYR A 501 3.05 17.89 -28.53
N MET A 502 3.18 19.22 -28.52
CA MET A 502 3.15 20.04 -27.31
C MET A 502 1.80 19.93 -26.60
N ALA A 503 0.68 19.99 -27.33
CA ALA A 503 -0.66 19.86 -26.76
C ALA A 503 -0.86 18.49 -26.09
N GLN A 504 -0.46 17.40 -26.75
CA GLN A 504 -0.55 16.05 -26.19
C GLN A 504 0.27 15.91 -24.89
N GLY A 505 1.53 16.35 -24.91
CA GLY A 505 2.38 16.31 -23.73
C GLY A 505 1.82 17.16 -22.59
N THR A 506 1.35 18.36 -22.90
CA THR A 506 0.81 19.30 -21.91
C THR A 506 -0.47 18.75 -21.29
N VAL A 507 -1.43 18.23 -22.06
CA VAL A 507 -2.67 17.67 -21.51
C VAL A 507 -2.39 16.52 -20.55
N ALA A 508 -1.48 15.62 -20.90
CA ALA A 508 -1.06 14.56 -19.99
C ALA A 508 -0.39 15.10 -18.73
N ALA A 509 0.44 16.14 -18.84
CA ALA A 509 1.07 16.80 -17.71
C ALA A 509 0.07 17.51 -16.79
N LEU A 510 -0.97 18.12 -17.34
CA LEU A 510 -2.06 18.72 -16.58
C LEU A 510 -2.79 17.64 -15.77
N LEU A 511 -3.06 16.47 -16.36
CA LEU A 511 -3.65 15.33 -15.65
C LEU A 511 -2.75 14.84 -14.51
N ILE A 512 -1.44 14.72 -14.76
CA ILE A 512 -0.45 14.33 -13.76
C ILE A 512 -0.42 15.35 -12.62
N GLY A 513 -0.27 16.65 -12.92
CA GLY A 513 -0.23 17.73 -11.93
C GLY A 513 -1.53 17.88 -11.14
N ALA A 514 -2.68 17.58 -11.74
CA ALA A 514 -3.97 17.62 -11.07
C ALA A 514 -4.20 16.44 -10.12
N LEU A 515 -3.62 15.27 -10.40
CA LEU A 515 -3.93 14.03 -9.67
C LEU A 515 -2.81 13.62 -8.72
N VAL A 516 -1.58 13.55 -9.21
CA VAL A 516 -0.46 12.90 -8.52
C VAL A 516 -0.04 13.65 -7.26
N PRO A 517 0.22 14.98 -7.28
CA PRO A 517 0.53 15.72 -6.05
C PRO A 517 -0.61 15.71 -5.03
N HIS A 518 -1.85 15.71 -5.50
CA HIS A 518 -3.02 15.64 -4.61
C HIS A 518 -3.12 14.28 -3.92
N TRP A 519 -3.01 13.19 -4.67
CA TRP A 519 -2.98 11.83 -4.12
C TRP A 519 -1.80 11.65 -3.17
N PHE A 520 -0.62 12.11 -3.55
CA PHE A 520 0.56 12.05 -2.70
C PHE A 520 0.34 12.75 -1.36
N ARG A 521 -0.13 14.00 -1.37
CA ARG A 521 -0.35 14.76 -0.12
C ARG A 521 -1.50 14.21 0.71
N ASN A 522 -2.58 13.76 0.08
CA ASN A 522 -3.69 13.13 0.78
C ASN A 522 -3.26 11.81 1.43
N ASN A 523 -2.55 10.94 0.71
CA ASN A 523 -2.07 9.67 1.26
C ASN A 523 -0.97 9.86 2.31
N ARG A 524 -0.21 10.97 2.24
CA ARG A 524 0.92 11.26 3.13
C ARG A 524 0.54 11.85 4.50
N TYR A 525 -0.59 12.53 4.61
CA TYR A 525 -1.02 13.21 5.85
C TYR A 525 -2.48 12.94 6.21
N HIS A 526 -3.05 11.81 5.76
CA HIS A 526 -4.48 11.57 5.96
C HIS A 526 -4.83 11.45 7.45
N THR A 527 -3.94 10.85 8.23
CA THR A 527 -4.17 10.66 9.67
C THR A 527 -2.94 11.07 10.51
N PRO A 528 -3.15 11.61 11.72
CA PRO A 528 -2.06 11.93 12.64
C PRO A 528 -1.19 10.72 12.99
N ILE A 529 -1.80 9.54 13.10
CA ILE A 529 -1.10 8.27 13.35
C ILE A 529 -0.10 7.93 12.24
N GLN A 530 -0.45 8.13 10.97
CA GLN A 530 0.47 7.92 9.83
C GLN A 530 1.70 8.84 9.92
N ARG A 531 1.51 10.06 10.44
CA ARG A 531 2.62 11.00 10.65
C ARG A 531 3.60 10.48 11.70
N VAL A 532 3.07 9.99 12.82
CA VAL A 532 3.86 9.39 13.91
C VAL A 532 4.62 8.17 13.40
N THR A 533 3.95 7.23 12.73
CA THR A 533 4.59 6.01 12.21
C THR A 533 5.70 6.33 11.21
N ARG A 534 5.47 7.32 10.33
CA ARG A 534 6.48 7.79 9.38
C ARG A 534 7.65 8.47 10.07
N PHE A 535 7.39 9.29 11.08
CA PHE A 535 8.44 9.93 11.87
C PHE A 535 9.34 8.88 12.55
N ILE A 536 8.73 7.86 13.17
CA ILE A 536 9.44 6.73 13.78
C ILE A 536 10.29 6.00 12.74
N ALA A 537 9.73 5.69 11.56
CA ALA A 537 10.44 5.00 10.50
C ALA A 537 11.61 5.81 9.94
N ARG A 538 11.42 7.12 9.75
CA ARG A 538 12.41 8.06 9.20
C ARG A 538 13.60 8.26 10.15
N TYR A 539 13.32 8.45 11.43
CA TYR A 539 14.32 8.78 12.45
C TYR A 539 14.73 7.56 13.27
N LYS A 540 14.48 6.34 12.79
CA LYS A 540 14.69 5.11 13.56
C LYS A 540 16.07 4.96 14.20
N HIS A 541 17.12 5.40 13.52
CA HIS A 541 18.48 5.30 14.03
C HIS A 541 18.74 6.34 15.12
N GLU A 542 18.36 7.59 14.89
CA GLU A 542 18.52 8.70 15.84
C GLU A 542 17.68 8.46 17.09
N LEU A 543 16.41 8.05 16.92
CA LEU A 543 15.51 7.69 18.02
C LEU A 543 16.08 6.52 18.85
N LYS A 544 16.64 5.50 18.20
CA LYS A 544 17.26 4.38 18.91
C LYS A 544 18.51 4.80 19.70
N VAL A 545 19.33 5.69 19.12
CA VAL A 545 20.52 6.23 19.80
C VAL A 545 20.13 7.13 20.97
N GLU A 546 19.10 7.95 20.82
CA GLU A 546 18.59 8.80 21.89
C GLU A 546 17.92 7.99 23.00
N ALA A 547 17.09 7.00 22.65
CA ALA A 547 16.44 6.08 23.58
C ALA A 547 17.48 5.27 24.38
N GLY A 548 18.55 4.80 23.74
CA GLY A 548 19.63 4.06 24.40
C GLY A 548 20.45 4.90 25.39
N LYS A 549 20.32 6.23 25.38
CA LYS A 549 20.96 7.13 26.36
C LYS A 549 20.08 7.40 27.59
N LEU A 550 18.84 6.92 27.60
CA LEU A 550 17.93 7.10 28.72
C LEU A 550 18.11 5.98 29.75
N GLU A 551 17.75 6.27 30.99
CA GLU A 551 17.67 5.24 32.04
C GLU A 551 16.58 4.22 31.68
N ARG A 552 16.76 2.97 32.12
CA ARG A 552 15.80 1.89 31.84
C ARG A 552 14.42 2.27 32.37
N GLY A 553 13.40 2.13 31.52
CA GLY A 553 12.03 2.51 31.85
C GLY A 553 11.70 4.00 31.80
N ALA A 554 12.68 4.91 31.67
CA ALA A 554 12.39 6.35 31.56
C ALA A 554 11.62 6.68 30.28
N LEU A 555 11.95 6.02 29.16
CA LEU A 555 11.20 6.16 27.91
C LEU A 555 9.76 5.66 28.04
N LYS A 556 9.56 4.51 28.69
CA LYS A 556 8.24 3.94 28.97
C LYS A 556 7.38 4.93 29.74
N GLN A 557 7.92 5.44 30.85
CA GLN A 557 7.23 6.36 31.72
C GLN A 557 6.91 7.67 30.99
N ALA A 558 7.85 8.24 30.24
CA ALA A 558 7.61 9.46 29.48
C ALA A 558 6.52 9.28 28.41
N LEU A 559 6.51 8.15 27.69
CA LEU A 559 5.48 7.84 26.68
C LEU A 559 4.10 7.67 27.32
N ALA A 560 4.00 6.87 28.40
CA ALA A 560 2.74 6.61 29.09
C ALA A 560 2.18 7.88 29.74
N VAL A 561 3.05 8.71 30.36
CA VAL A 561 2.67 9.99 30.95
C VAL A 561 2.18 10.98 29.91
N ALA A 562 2.87 11.12 28.78
CA ALA A 562 2.44 12.02 27.71
C ALA A 562 1.11 11.58 27.07
N ALA A 563 0.90 10.27 26.93
CA ALA A 563 -0.33 9.70 26.40
C ALA A 563 -1.50 9.84 27.38
N ALA A 564 -1.30 9.53 28.66
CA ALA A 564 -2.33 9.67 29.69
C ALA A 564 -2.73 11.14 29.90
N ALA A 565 -1.75 12.06 29.94
CA ALA A 565 -2.02 13.48 30.15
C ALA A 565 -2.88 14.09 29.04
N ILE A 566 -2.61 13.73 27.78
CA ILE A 566 -3.40 14.26 26.66
C ILE A 566 -4.78 13.60 26.58
N ALA A 567 -4.87 12.28 26.77
CA ALA A 567 -6.13 11.55 26.70
C ALA A 567 -7.08 11.86 27.86
N MET A 568 -6.57 12.42 28.97
CA MET A 568 -7.38 12.87 30.10
C MET A 568 -7.64 14.38 30.10
N ALA A 569 -7.28 15.09 29.04
CA ALA A 569 -7.45 16.54 28.96
C ALA A 569 -8.92 16.96 29.02
N ASP A 570 -9.81 16.20 28.38
CA ASP A 570 -11.26 16.40 28.41
C ASP A 570 -11.96 15.60 29.56
N GLY A 571 -11.24 14.66 30.16
CA GLY A 571 -11.67 13.82 31.28
C GLY A 571 -12.24 12.46 30.88
N LEU A 572 -12.21 12.09 29.59
CA LEU A 572 -12.70 10.82 29.08
C LEU A 572 -11.66 10.18 28.17
N LEU A 573 -11.18 8.98 28.55
CA LEU A 573 -10.32 8.18 27.68
C LEU A 573 -11.16 7.47 26.62
N ASP A 574 -10.94 7.79 25.35
CA ASP A 574 -11.57 7.11 24.22
C ASP A 574 -10.76 5.88 23.77
N ASP A 575 -11.44 4.88 23.18
CA ASP A 575 -10.79 3.71 22.61
C ASP A 575 -9.92 4.08 21.39
N SER A 576 -10.32 5.13 20.65
CA SER A 576 -9.53 5.65 19.51
C SER A 576 -8.16 6.18 19.94
N GLU A 577 -8.09 6.89 21.06
CA GLU A 577 -6.87 7.44 21.66
C GLU A 577 -5.91 6.34 22.11
N ARG A 578 -6.47 5.31 22.77
CA ARG A 578 -5.74 4.11 23.18
C ARG A 578 -5.15 3.38 21.98
N ASP A 579 -5.90 3.26 20.90
CA ASP A 579 -5.45 2.58 19.68
C ASP A 579 -4.35 3.37 18.96
N VAL A 580 -4.39 4.70 18.99
CA VAL A 580 -3.30 5.54 18.47
C VAL A 580 -2.02 5.30 19.26
N PHE A 581 -2.08 5.31 20.59
CA PHE A 581 -0.91 5.06 21.44
C PHE A 581 -0.35 3.64 21.24
N ARG A 582 -1.24 2.63 21.24
CA ARG A 582 -0.86 1.22 20.99
C ARG A 582 -0.14 1.06 19.65
N SER A 583 -0.63 1.71 18.61
CA SER A 583 -0.05 1.65 17.27
C SER A 583 1.32 2.32 17.19
N ALA A 584 1.50 3.44 17.89
CA ALA A 584 2.81 4.09 18.01
C ALA A 584 3.82 3.17 18.71
N LEU A 585 3.43 2.54 19.83
CA LEU A 585 4.27 1.55 20.54
C LEU A 585 4.61 0.35 19.65
N ALA A 586 3.63 -0.18 18.91
CA ALA A 586 3.87 -1.28 17.98
C ALA A 586 4.92 -0.93 16.91
N LYS A 587 4.89 0.29 16.38
CA LYS A 587 5.86 0.75 15.38
C LYS A 587 7.25 0.97 15.99
N MET A 588 7.33 1.48 17.22
CA MET A 588 8.61 1.61 17.94
C MET A 588 9.21 0.23 18.29
N ALA A 589 8.37 -0.75 18.62
CA ALA A 589 8.77 -2.12 18.88
C ALA A 589 9.35 -2.81 17.63
N GLU A 590 8.77 -2.57 16.45
CA GLU A 590 9.25 -3.11 15.16
C GLU A 590 10.73 -2.75 14.89
N TYR A 591 11.16 -1.56 15.31
CA TYR A 591 12.54 -1.09 15.14
C TYR A 591 13.44 -1.35 16.37
N ALA A 592 12.95 -2.13 17.34
CA ALA A 592 13.65 -2.45 18.58
C ALA A 592 14.10 -1.18 19.34
N MET A 593 13.21 -0.20 19.48
CA MET A 593 13.42 1.01 20.28
C MET A 593 12.98 0.85 21.73
N LEU A 594 12.02 -0.05 22.00
CA LEU A 594 11.43 -0.23 23.33
C LEU A 594 12.20 -1.30 24.12
N ASP A 595 12.41 -1.05 25.41
CA ASP A 595 12.92 -2.00 26.40
C ASP A 595 11.79 -2.73 27.18
N PHE A 596 10.53 -2.53 26.76
CA PHE A 596 9.32 -3.09 27.37
C PHE A 596 8.34 -3.62 26.32
N SER A 597 7.38 -4.45 26.74
CA SER A 597 6.32 -4.96 25.85
C SER A 597 5.21 -3.93 25.66
N ILE A 598 4.49 -4.01 24.55
CA ILE A 598 3.41 -3.07 24.22
C ILE A 598 2.34 -3.09 25.32
N GLU A 599 2.00 -4.28 25.83
CA GLU A 599 1.00 -4.48 26.89
C GLU A 599 1.39 -3.71 28.15
N ARG A 600 2.65 -3.80 28.61
CA ARG A 600 3.12 -3.05 29.77
C ARG A 600 3.04 -1.54 29.57
N GLY A 601 3.30 -1.06 28.36
CA GLY A 601 3.15 0.36 28.04
C GLY A 601 1.69 0.83 28.11
N MET A 602 0.76 0.00 27.64
CA MET A 602 -0.67 0.26 27.73
C MET A 602 -1.15 0.21 29.18
N ASP A 603 -0.73 -0.80 29.96
CA ASP A 603 -1.09 -0.94 31.36
C ASP A 603 -0.64 0.29 32.18
N ASP A 604 0.59 0.77 31.95
CA ASP A 604 1.10 1.99 32.59
C ASP A 604 0.28 3.23 32.22
N MET A 605 -0.12 3.37 30.95
CA MET A 605 -1.01 4.46 30.53
C MET A 605 -2.36 4.38 31.26
N MET A 606 -2.97 3.20 31.33
CA MET A 606 -4.27 3.01 32.01
C MET A 606 -4.18 3.31 33.50
N ASN A 607 -3.13 2.82 34.18
CA ASN A 607 -2.91 3.11 35.60
C ASN A 607 -2.75 4.62 35.85
N LEU A 608 -2.03 5.33 34.97
CA LEU A 608 -1.89 6.78 35.06
C LEU A 608 -3.22 7.49 34.79
N VAL A 609 -4.02 7.01 33.84
CA VAL A 609 -5.35 7.56 33.57
C VAL A 609 -6.25 7.45 34.81
N ASP A 610 -6.22 6.32 35.51
CA ASP A 610 -6.95 6.14 36.77
C ASP A 610 -6.45 7.10 37.87
N GLU A 611 -5.14 7.28 37.98
CA GLU A 611 -4.54 8.27 38.89
C GLU A 611 -4.97 9.71 38.57
N TRP A 612 -5.05 10.07 37.28
CA TRP A 612 -5.56 11.36 36.81
C TRP A 612 -7.06 11.56 37.10
N ARG A 613 -7.83 10.47 37.14
CA ARG A 613 -9.27 10.49 37.42
C ARG A 613 -9.55 10.65 38.92
N GLU A 614 -8.74 10.04 39.77
CA GLU A 614 -8.94 10.01 41.23
C GLU A 614 -8.17 11.13 41.97
N GLY A 615 -7.05 11.61 41.40
CA GLY A 615 -6.13 12.57 42.02
C GLY A 615 -6.43 14.05 41.75
N ASP A 616 -5.65 14.93 42.39
CA ASP A 616 -5.66 16.36 42.07
C ASP A 616 -4.99 16.60 40.72
N ARG A 617 -5.79 17.00 39.72
CA ARG A 617 -5.33 17.23 38.34
C ARG A 617 -4.10 18.13 38.27
N ALA A 618 -4.01 19.17 39.10
CA ALA A 618 -2.89 20.10 39.04
C ALA A 618 -1.57 19.46 39.53
N GLU A 619 -1.64 18.62 40.56
CA GLU A 619 -0.49 17.91 41.10
C GLU A 619 -0.01 16.82 40.12
N VAL A 620 -0.95 16.05 39.57
CA VAL A 620 -0.64 14.98 38.62
C VAL A 620 -0.09 15.55 37.31
N GLU A 621 -0.64 16.67 36.81
CA GLU A 621 -0.07 17.38 35.66
C GLU A 621 1.37 17.86 35.93
N ALA A 622 1.64 18.46 37.09
CA ALA A 622 2.98 18.93 37.43
C ALA A 622 3.99 17.77 37.52
N ALA A 623 3.60 16.63 38.09
CA ALA A 623 4.40 15.42 38.14
C ALA A 623 4.66 14.84 36.73
N ALA A 624 3.64 14.85 35.87
CA ALA A 624 3.74 14.44 34.48
C ALA A 624 4.78 15.30 33.72
N MET A 625 4.66 16.63 33.80
CA MET A 625 5.58 17.55 33.14
C MET A 625 7.02 17.37 33.63
N LYS A 626 7.23 17.15 34.95
CA LYS A 626 8.55 16.89 35.52
C LYS A 626 9.20 15.63 34.94
N THR A 627 8.42 14.59 34.69
CA THR A 627 8.90 13.35 34.06
C THR A 627 9.37 13.61 32.62
N LEU A 628 8.61 14.40 31.85
CA LEU A 628 8.97 14.77 30.48
C LEU A 628 10.24 15.64 30.39
N GLN A 629 10.58 16.38 31.45
CA GLN A 629 11.82 17.17 31.48
C GLN A 629 13.10 16.32 31.34
N GLN A 630 13.04 15.02 31.67
CA GLN A 630 14.18 14.10 31.47
C GLN A 630 14.59 13.96 29.99
N LEU A 631 13.69 14.32 29.08
CA LEU A 631 13.89 14.26 27.63
C LEU A 631 14.44 15.56 27.05
N ARG A 632 14.70 16.57 27.89
CA ARG A 632 15.33 17.82 27.45
C ARG A 632 16.70 17.53 26.81
N GLY A 633 16.93 18.11 25.64
CA GLY A 633 18.13 17.89 24.85
C GLY A 633 18.14 16.59 24.03
N LYS A 634 17.04 15.83 23.99
CA LYS A 634 16.81 14.74 23.03
C LYS A 634 15.89 15.25 21.92
N GLU A 635 16.48 15.76 20.85
CA GLU A 635 15.73 16.49 19.83
C GLU A 635 14.70 15.59 19.13
N LYS A 636 15.06 14.38 18.71
CA LYS A 636 14.13 13.54 17.96
C LYS A 636 13.11 12.86 18.85
N LEU A 637 13.50 12.48 20.06
CA LEU A 637 12.61 11.83 21.00
C LEU A 637 11.58 12.81 21.60
N GLY A 638 11.98 14.05 21.87
CA GLY A 638 11.03 15.11 22.27
C GLY A 638 10.03 15.44 21.16
N GLU A 639 10.48 15.51 19.91
CA GLU A 639 9.61 15.72 18.74
C GLU A 639 8.62 14.54 18.54
N LEU A 640 9.09 13.31 18.75
CA LEU A 640 8.25 12.12 18.71
C LEU A 640 7.13 12.17 19.75
N ILE A 641 7.44 12.56 20.99
CA ILE A 641 6.41 12.67 22.05
C ILE A 641 5.35 13.70 21.67
N ILE A 642 5.76 14.86 21.17
CA ILE A 642 4.81 15.90 20.74
C ILE A 642 3.90 15.38 19.62
N GLN A 643 4.46 14.65 18.66
CA GLN A 643 3.66 14.07 17.56
C GLN A 643 2.72 12.97 18.04
N ILE A 644 3.15 12.10 18.98
CA ILE A 644 2.29 11.08 19.59
C ILE A 644 1.15 11.77 20.35
N SER A 645 1.45 12.75 21.20
CA SER A 645 0.42 13.48 21.95
C SER A 645 -0.56 14.19 21.03
N ALA A 646 -0.08 14.88 20.00
CA ALA A 646 -0.95 15.51 19.00
C ALA A 646 -1.80 14.50 18.23
N ALA A 647 -1.28 13.29 17.98
CA ALA A 647 -2.04 12.24 17.31
C ALA A 647 -3.12 11.63 18.20
N ILE A 648 -2.84 11.48 19.49
CA ILE A 648 -3.81 10.99 20.48
C ILE A 648 -4.94 12.00 20.64
N GLY A 649 -4.65 13.28 20.90
CA GLY A 649 -5.71 14.29 21.03
C GLY A 649 -6.47 14.58 19.73
N TYR A 650 -6.06 14.04 18.58
CA TYR A 650 -6.82 14.13 17.34
C TYR A 650 -7.49 12.79 16.96
N ALA A 651 -7.45 11.79 17.85
CA ALA A 651 -7.90 10.43 17.50
C ALA A 651 -9.39 10.38 17.14
N ASP A 652 -10.20 11.20 17.79
CA ASP A 652 -11.64 11.38 17.55
C ASP A 652 -11.95 12.27 16.32
N GLY A 653 -10.92 12.90 15.73
CA GLY A 653 -11.00 13.79 14.58
C GLY A 653 -11.18 15.27 14.91
N VAL A 654 -11.20 15.68 16.19
CA VAL A 654 -11.37 17.07 16.61
C VAL A 654 -10.39 17.42 17.73
N PHE A 655 -9.39 18.26 17.43
CA PHE A 655 -8.49 18.78 18.47
C PHE A 655 -9.20 19.83 19.34
N GLN A 656 -9.47 19.48 20.60
CA GLN A 656 -10.18 20.32 21.54
C GLN A 656 -9.25 21.30 22.28
N ALA A 657 -9.82 22.37 22.83
CA ALA A 657 -9.05 23.37 23.57
C ALA A 657 -8.30 22.84 24.82
N PRO A 658 -8.83 21.85 25.58
CA PRO A 658 -8.10 21.21 26.68
C PRO A 658 -6.87 20.43 26.21
N GLU A 659 -6.99 19.64 25.14
CA GLU A 659 -5.88 18.88 24.56
C GLU A 659 -4.80 19.82 24.03
N GLN A 660 -5.19 20.92 23.37
CA GLN A 660 -4.25 21.94 22.93
C GLN A 660 -3.49 22.54 24.10
N TYR A 661 -4.16 22.83 25.21
CA TYR A 661 -3.50 23.36 26.40
C TYR A 661 -2.48 22.36 26.97
N ILE A 662 -2.84 21.09 27.12
CA ILE A 662 -1.90 20.06 27.61
C ILE A 662 -0.73 19.86 26.64
N LEU A 663 -0.98 19.89 25.32
CA LEU A 663 0.08 19.79 24.32
C LEU A 663 1.05 20.98 24.42
N GLU A 664 0.55 22.20 24.61
CA GLU A 664 1.39 23.40 24.84
C GLU A 664 2.26 23.22 26.09
N ARG A 665 1.69 22.68 27.18
CA ARG A 665 2.42 22.36 28.42
C ARG A 665 3.52 21.33 28.20
N ILE A 666 3.27 20.29 27.40
CA ILE A 666 4.25 19.26 27.04
C ILE A 666 5.42 19.87 26.24
N VAL A 667 5.11 20.71 25.26
CA VAL A 667 6.13 21.38 24.43
C VAL A 667 7.03 22.29 25.28
N GLU A 668 6.44 23.04 26.22
CA GLU A 668 7.18 23.84 27.19
C GLU A 668 8.04 22.97 28.13
N ALA A 669 7.51 21.84 28.61
CA ALA A 669 8.24 20.92 29.48
C ALA A 669 9.49 20.37 28.76
N LEU A 670 9.40 20.12 27.46
CA LEU A 670 10.51 19.67 26.61
C LEU A 670 11.48 20.81 26.19
N ASN A 671 11.18 22.07 26.54
CA ASN A 671 11.94 23.27 26.18
C ASN A 671 12.13 23.44 24.66
N ARG A 672 11.03 23.34 23.91
CA ARG A 672 11.03 23.46 22.44
C ARG A 672 10.19 24.62 21.93
N ASN A 673 10.36 24.95 20.65
CA ASN A 673 9.63 26.06 20.03
C ASN A 673 8.20 25.63 19.70
N LEU A 674 7.26 26.17 20.47
CA LEU A 674 5.83 25.93 20.34
C LEU A 674 5.31 26.14 18.91
N MET A 675 5.74 27.22 18.26
CA MET A 675 5.23 27.58 16.95
C MET A 675 5.69 26.60 15.87
N THR A 676 6.95 26.14 15.95
CA THR A 676 7.54 25.22 14.97
C THR A 676 7.01 23.80 15.13
N ASP A 677 6.85 23.32 16.35
CA ASP A 677 6.44 21.95 16.60
C ASP A 677 4.91 21.76 16.42
N LEU A 678 4.08 22.74 16.79
CA LEU A 678 2.63 22.67 16.54
C LEU A 678 2.29 22.77 15.05
N THR A 679 3.02 23.60 14.30
CA THR A 679 2.86 23.64 12.83
C THR A 679 3.36 22.37 12.16
N ALA A 680 4.43 21.74 12.67
CA ALA A 680 4.87 20.41 12.23
C ALA A 680 3.83 19.32 12.52
N CYS A 681 3.05 19.47 13.60
CA CYS A 681 1.88 18.64 13.90
C CYS A 681 0.63 19.01 13.07
N GLY A 682 0.72 20.00 12.17
CA GLY A 682 -0.38 20.39 11.27
C GLY A 682 -1.52 21.07 12.00
N LEU A 683 -1.30 21.49 13.25
CA LEU A 683 -2.24 22.23 14.07
C LEU A 683 -2.07 23.72 13.73
N VAL A 684 -3.18 24.40 13.46
CA VAL A 684 -3.18 25.86 13.26
C VAL A 684 -3.12 26.50 14.64
N PHE A 685 -1.97 27.07 15.01
CA PHE A 685 -1.86 27.84 16.24
C PHE A 685 -2.66 29.14 16.12
N THR A 686 -3.83 29.19 16.75
CA THR A 686 -4.50 30.45 17.06
C THR A 686 -3.97 30.97 18.39
N PRO A 687 -3.14 32.02 18.42
CA PRO A 687 -2.65 32.57 19.68
C PRO A 687 -3.84 32.97 20.56
N ARG A 688 -3.86 32.46 21.81
CA ARG A 688 -4.83 32.94 22.81
C ARG A 688 -4.65 34.46 22.98
N PRO A 689 -5.74 35.25 23.05
CA PRO A 689 -5.63 36.59 23.58
C PRO A 689 -5.09 36.49 25.02
N PRO A 690 -4.18 37.39 25.43
CA PRO A 690 -3.61 37.35 26.78
C PRO A 690 -4.74 37.36 27.80
N THR A 691 -4.70 36.41 28.73
CA THR A 691 -5.62 36.34 29.86
C THR A 691 -5.64 37.72 30.53
N PRO A 692 -6.80 38.38 30.71
CA PRO A 692 -6.85 39.65 31.40
C PRO A 692 -6.28 39.42 32.80
N THR A 693 -5.11 40.01 33.05
CA THR A 693 -4.51 40.08 34.39
C THR A 693 -5.58 40.61 35.32
N GLY A 694 -6.01 39.76 36.26
CA GLY A 694 -6.93 40.14 37.31
C GLY A 694 -6.43 41.43 37.95
N LEU A 695 -7.25 42.47 37.88
CA LEU A 695 -7.07 43.70 38.63
C LEU A 695 -7.02 43.31 40.10
N ALA A 696 -5.82 43.40 40.68
CA ALA A 696 -5.64 43.48 42.11
C ALA A 696 -6.13 44.88 42.56
N SER A 697 -7.38 44.96 42.97
CA SER A 697 -7.93 45.84 44.03
C SER A 697 -9.45 45.72 44.09
#